data_AF-A0A938AUH1-F1
#
_entry.id   AF-A0A938AUH1-F1
#
_cell.length_a   1.000
_cell.length_b   1.000
_cell.length_c   1.000
_cell.angle_alpha   90.00
_cell.angle_beta   90.00
_cell.angle_gamma   90.00
#
_symmetry.space_group_name_H-M   'P 1'
#
loop_
_entity.id
_entity.type
_entity.pdbx_description
1 polymer ?
#
loop_
_entity_poly.entity_id
_entity_poly.type
_entity_poly.pdbx_seq_one_letter_code
_entity_poly.pdbx_strand_id
1 'polypeptide(L)'
;MPDKLLIITEKDMAARKIADILGDHVEVTRHGSGKQKVSSYSFEWQGRPTVAIGLRGHVMRTAFPERYKRWSLKNLHEMIRDPDFVWVVDGGAQTVLGALRAASKGAQELIIATDYDREGELIGNEALAILGGEALKRHPHDNGAGRKRGRGRSEEPSAVEDDADAGTPHVRAMLPRAVVDRHHRVRYSALIAEEVTAAFSRPTTLDFHLADAARTRQDVDLLWGAVLSRFISLASYRYGAAYLSVGRVQTPTLRLIVDRERERRAFVPVPYWEVWADLERDGRQLTAGHAHGRFDTQAKAERAQAEADTPLATVTDYQTRRRSVKPPAPFNTTALMSAATSVGVSPSRAMRAAESLYLSGLISYPRTDNTVYPKALDLTGVVAGLTGWGPVAGIAAELAARPKLTSTRGSKRTSDHPPIYPVGVPTRPLEGNEAKVYELVVRRFLATVMDAAKIESQKVELSIGSQPFVARGSRVAEAGFLAVYGKYVAEREKPLPQAAPGDTFTVEAVRLEAKQTQPPGRLSQGTLIEKMEDMGLGTKATRAEIIQRLYDRTYVRGNPIEPTDLGMSLIAAFDAALAQAPVDISSPAMTARLEADMDRISEGELGRQAVLAESQEMLEHAWERLDGAIEDVRTVILDAVRRDQTLGTCHACGGEIVAVTSRKSGKRFAACRGLPDEQAAGETEAGDAAVATGATSPDGAAAAAQAAGGSS
;
A
#
# COMPACT_ATOMS: atom_id res chain seq x y z
N MET A 1 -20.92 -6.74 44.42
CA MET A 1 -20.06 -7.53 43.51
C MET A 1 -18.78 -6.73 43.33
N PRO A 2 -17.60 -7.36 43.26
CA PRO A 2 -16.37 -6.63 42.93
C PRO A 2 -16.55 -5.87 41.60
N ASP A 3 -15.97 -4.68 41.53
CA ASP A 3 -16.03 -3.75 40.41
C ASP A 3 -15.33 -4.38 39.19
N LYS A 4 -16.12 -5.04 38.33
CA LYS A 4 -15.62 -5.76 37.16
C LYS A 4 -15.18 -4.79 36.08
N LEU A 5 -14.00 -5.02 35.53
CA LEU A 5 -13.40 -4.25 34.45
C LEU A 5 -13.62 -4.93 33.09
N LEU A 6 -14.00 -4.15 32.07
CA LEU A 6 -14.05 -4.60 30.68
C LEU A 6 -12.94 -3.92 29.87
N ILE A 7 -12.09 -4.70 29.21
CA ILE A 7 -11.08 -4.21 28.27
C ILE A 7 -11.50 -4.58 26.86
N ILE A 8 -11.52 -3.60 25.95
CA ILE A 8 -11.89 -3.80 24.54
C ILE A 8 -10.70 -3.47 23.66
N THR A 9 -10.29 -4.44 22.84
CA THR A 9 -9.20 -4.27 21.87
C THR A 9 -9.72 -4.35 20.44
N GLU A 10 -8.91 -3.92 19.48
CA GLU A 10 -9.29 -3.98 18.07
C GLU A 10 -9.41 -5.41 17.55
N LYS A 11 -8.53 -6.31 18.02
CA LYS A 11 -8.40 -7.70 17.56
C LYS A 11 -8.24 -8.68 18.72
N ASP A 12 -8.72 -9.90 18.51
CA ASP A 12 -8.62 -11.01 19.47
C ASP A 12 -7.20 -11.27 19.97
N MET A 13 -6.20 -11.26 19.07
CA MET A 13 -4.79 -11.43 19.43
C MET A 13 -4.29 -10.37 20.41
N ALA A 14 -4.67 -9.10 20.23
CA ALA A 14 -4.32 -8.03 21.17
C ALA A 14 -4.99 -8.23 22.53
N ALA A 15 -6.26 -8.66 22.54
CA ALA A 15 -7.00 -8.96 23.78
C ALA A 15 -6.34 -10.08 24.57
N ARG A 16 -5.99 -11.16 23.87
CA ARG A 16 -5.24 -12.27 24.44
C ARG A 16 -3.91 -11.80 25.03
N LYS A 17 -3.17 -10.96 24.31
CA LYS A 17 -1.83 -10.54 24.74
C LYS A 17 -1.85 -9.60 25.92
N ILE A 18 -2.80 -8.68 25.95
CA ILE A 18 -3.04 -7.83 27.13
C ILE A 18 -3.44 -8.70 28.33
N ALA A 19 -4.32 -9.68 28.15
CA ALA A 19 -4.69 -10.61 29.23
C ALA A 19 -3.49 -11.43 29.74
N ASP A 20 -2.70 -12.00 28.83
CA ASP A 20 -1.48 -12.78 29.18
C ASP A 20 -0.43 -11.92 29.91
N ILE A 21 -0.37 -10.61 29.65
CA ILE A 21 0.58 -9.67 30.27
C ILE A 21 0.10 -9.22 31.65
N LEU A 22 -1.20 -8.89 31.76
CA LEU A 22 -1.76 -8.27 32.96
C LEU A 22 -2.23 -9.30 34.00
N GLY A 23 -2.60 -10.50 33.57
CA GLY A 23 -3.18 -11.54 34.42
C GLY A 23 -2.25 -12.74 34.62
N ASP A 24 -2.14 -13.20 35.87
CA ASP A 24 -1.37 -14.41 36.21
C ASP A 24 -2.05 -15.70 35.69
N HIS A 25 -3.39 -15.71 35.72
CA HIS A 25 -4.22 -16.82 35.26
C HIS A 25 -5.34 -16.31 34.35
N VAL A 26 -5.31 -16.73 33.08
CA VAL A 26 -6.27 -16.29 32.06
C VAL A 26 -7.20 -17.44 31.66
N GLU A 27 -8.49 -17.27 31.94
CA GLU A 27 -9.55 -18.18 31.51
C GLU A 27 -10.13 -17.75 30.15
N VAL A 28 -10.17 -18.68 29.19
CA VAL A 28 -10.66 -18.41 27.84
C VAL A 28 -12.10 -18.90 27.69
N THR A 29 -13.04 -17.96 27.48
CA THR A 29 -14.42 -18.27 27.12
C THR A 29 -14.61 -18.10 25.61
N ARG A 30 -15.17 -19.11 24.95
CA ARG A 30 -15.49 -19.06 23.51
C ARG A 30 -16.98 -18.78 23.30
N HIS A 31 -17.26 -17.77 22.47
CA HIS A 31 -18.59 -17.32 22.08
C HIS A 31 -18.89 -17.75 20.63
N GLY A 32 -20.16 -17.97 20.32
CA GLY A 32 -20.63 -18.34 18.98
C GLY A 32 -20.58 -19.85 18.69
N SER A 33 -21.04 -20.22 17.50
CA SER A 33 -21.11 -21.62 17.01
C SER A 33 -20.52 -21.75 15.61
N GLY A 34 -20.08 -22.96 15.24
CA GLY A 34 -19.52 -23.23 13.91
C GLY A 34 -18.16 -22.57 13.64
N LYS A 35 -18.00 -21.96 12.45
CA LYS A 35 -16.73 -21.37 11.98
C LYS A 35 -16.45 -19.95 12.50
N GLN A 36 -17.44 -19.26 13.08
CA GLN A 36 -17.27 -17.93 13.65
C GLN A 36 -17.25 -18.03 15.17
N LYS A 37 -16.04 -18.09 15.74
CA LYS A 37 -15.82 -18.11 17.18
C LYS A 37 -15.09 -16.85 17.60
N VAL A 38 -15.56 -16.23 18.67
CA VAL A 38 -14.92 -15.06 19.30
C VAL A 38 -14.53 -15.46 20.71
N SER A 39 -13.34 -15.13 21.16
CA SER A 39 -12.89 -15.44 22.52
C SER A 39 -12.97 -14.20 23.40
N SER A 40 -13.25 -14.42 24.68
CA SER A 40 -12.99 -13.43 25.74
C SER A 40 -12.08 -14.05 26.80
N TYR A 41 -11.25 -13.22 27.40
CA TYR A 41 -10.17 -13.62 28.29
C TYR A 41 -10.47 -13.04 29.68
N SER A 42 -10.82 -13.89 30.63
CA SER A 42 -11.14 -13.49 32.00
C SER A 42 -9.93 -13.71 32.90
N PHE A 43 -9.60 -12.73 33.73
CA PHE A 43 -8.44 -12.79 34.63
C PHE A 43 -8.64 -11.84 35.81
N GLU A 44 -7.80 -11.96 36.82
CA GLU A 44 -7.74 -10.98 37.91
C GLU A 44 -6.65 -9.95 37.62
N TRP A 45 -6.95 -8.67 37.80
CA TRP A 45 -5.97 -7.59 37.69
C TRP A 45 -6.19 -6.58 38.80
N GLN A 46 -5.15 -6.30 39.58
CA GLN A 46 -5.20 -5.41 40.76
C GLN A 46 -6.35 -5.75 41.74
N GLY A 47 -6.62 -7.04 41.97
CA GLY A 47 -7.70 -7.49 42.86
C GLY A 47 -9.11 -7.39 42.27
N ARG A 48 -9.24 -7.09 40.97
CA ARG A 48 -10.53 -6.91 40.29
C ARG A 48 -10.75 -7.96 39.21
N PRO A 49 -11.97 -8.55 39.11
CA PRO A 49 -12.32 -9.39 37.97
C PRO A 49 -12.28 -8.56 36.68
N THR A 50 -11.53 -9.02 35.70
CA THR A 50 -11.32 -8.32 34.44
C THR A 50 -11.64 -9.25 33.27
N VAL A 51 -12.27 -8.72 32.23
CA VAL A 51 -12.49 -9.44 30.96
C VAL A 51 -11.93 -8.61 29.82
N ALA A 52 -10.98 -9.16 29.07
CA ALA A 52 -10.54 -8.61 27.79
C ALA A 52 -11.27 -9.29 26.63
N ILE A 53 -11.71 -8.50 25.65
CA ILE A 53 -12.32 -9.01 24.42
C ILE A 53 -11.84 -8.21 23.21
N GLY A 54 -11.50 -8.93 22.15
CA GLY A 54 -11.14 -8.32 20.87
C GLY A 54 -12.34 -8.18 19.95
N LEU A 55 -12.42 -7.05 19.27
CA LEU A 55 -13.31 -6.85 18.13
C LEU A 55 -12.71 -7.53 16.89
N ARG A 56 -13.15 -7.10 15.71
CA ARG A 56 -12.70 -7.62 14.41
C ARG A 56 -12.22 -6.50 13.49
N GLY A 57 -11.68 -5.43 14.08
CA GLY A 57 -11.66 -4.11 13.47
C GLY A 57 -13.05 -3.45 13.57
N HIS A 58 -13.46 -2.70 12.55
CA HIS A 58 -14.77 -2.06 12.49
C HIS A 58 -15.94 -3.04 12.67
N VAL A 59 -16.85 -2.66 13.56
CA VAL A 59 -18.12 -3.34 13.86
C VAL A 59 -19.32 -2.50 13.45
N MET A 60 -19.09 -1.24 13.07
CA MET A 60 -20.07 -0.36 12.42
C MET A 60 -19.59 0.03 11.02
N ARG A 61 -20.50 0.60 10.23
CA ARG A 61 -20.22 1.16 8.90
C ARG A 61 -21.18 2.29 8.59
N THR A 62 -20.73 3.23 7.78
CA THR A 62 -21.65 4.18 7.13
C THR A 62 -22.47 3.46 6.07
N ALA A 63 -23.77 3.76 6.03
CA ALA A 63 -24.71 3.14 5.10
C ALA A 63 -25.61 4.20 4.47
N PHE A 64 -25.75 4.10 3.14
CA PHE A 64 -26.88 4.68 2.43
C PHE A 64 -28.18 3.93 2.79
N PRO A 65 -29.34 4.60 2.69
CA PRO A 65 -30.65 3.95 2.77
C PRO A 65 -30.84 2.92 1.64
N GLU A 66 -31.70 1.92 1.87
CA GLU A 66 -31.94 0.84 0.91
C GLU A 66 -32.50 1.34 -0.44
N ARG A 67 -33.12 2.52 -0.47
CA ARG A 67 -33.60 3.15 -1.72
C ARG A 67 -32.49 3.34 -2.76
N TYR A 68 -31.24 3.55 -2.33
CA TYR A 68 -30.09 3.69 -3.23
C TYR A 68 -29.38 2.36 -3.51
N LYS A 69 -29.91 1.22 -3.07
CA LYS A 69 -29.32 -0.11 -3.34
C LYS A 69 -29.39 -0.46 -4.83
N ARG A 70 -30.47 -0.06 -5.52
CA ARG A 70 -30.59 -0.21 -6.97
C ARG A 70 -29.91 0.97 -7.66
N TRP A 71 -28.91 0.67 -8.47
CA TRP A 71 -28.12 1.70 -9.16
C TRP A 71 -28.93 2.33 -10.29
N SER A 72 -28.93 3.66 -10.34
CA SER A 72 -29.60 4.48 -11.35
C SER A 72 -28.85 5.79 -11.49
N LEU A 73 -28.63 6.25 -12.73
CA LEU A 73 -28.01 7.56 -12.99
C LEU A 73 -28.85 8.69 -12.39
N LYS A 74 -30.19 8.56 -12.40
CA LYS A 74 -31.13 9.56 -11.90
C LYS A 74 -30.98 9.88 -10.41
N ASN A 75 -30.47 8.93 -9.63
CA ASN A 75 -30.38 9.06 -8.17
C ASN A 75 -28.99 9.57 -7.74
N LEU A 76 -28.03 9.71 -8.65
CA LEU A 76 -26.66 10.07 -8.29
C LEU A 76 -26.56 11.50 -7.77
N HIS A 77 -27.25 12.45 -8.40
CA HIS A 77 -27.30 13.83 -7.93
C HIS A 77 -27.92 13.95 -6.54
N GLU A 78 -29.03 13.24 -6.30
CA GLU A 78 -29.68 13.15 -5.00
C GLU A 78 -28.74 12.57 -3.95
N MET A 79 -28.01 11.47 -4.26
CA MET A 79 -27.02 10.90 -3.36
C MET A 79 -25.90 11.88 -2.97
N ILE A 80 -25.55 12.85 -3.83
CA ILE A 80 -24.54 13.87 -3.53
C ILE A 80 -25.12 14.92 -2.58
N ARG A 81 -26.29 15.48 -2.93
CA ARG A 81 -26.92 16.58 -2.19
C ARG A 81 -27.51 16.14 -0.84
N ASP A 82 -28.15 14.98 -0.82
CA ASP A 82 -28.77 14.40 0.36
C ASP A 82 -28.43 12.90 0.46
N PRO A 83 -27.19 12.57 0.89
CA PRO A 83 -26.77 11.19 1.00
C PRO A 83 -27.57 10.41 2.04
N ASP A 84 -28.21 11.07 3.01
CA ASP A 84 -28.94 10.46 4.12
C ASP A 84 -28.09 9.37 4.80
N PHE A 85 -26.82 9.69 5.09
CA PHE A 85 -25.91 8.71 5.69
C PHE A 85 -26.26 8.45 7.14
N VAL A 86 -26.35 7.16 7.48
CA VAL A 86 -26.44 6.73 8.88
C VAL A 86 -25.37 5.70 9.21
N TRP A 87 -24.98 5.67 10.46
CA TRP A 87 -23.97 4.77 10.97
C TRP A 87 -24.64 3.57 11.62
N VAL A 88 -24.44 2.39 11.05
CA VAL A 88 -25.14 1.16 11.45
C VAL A 88 -24.16 0.07 11.83
N VAL A 89 -24.60 -0.85 12.68
CA VAL A 89 -23.88 -2.09 12.95
C VAL A 89 -23.68 -2.87 11.65
N ASP A 90 -22.46 -3.33 11.42
CA ASP A 90 -22.15 -4.18 10.29
C ASP A 90 -22.80 -5.56 10.43
N GLY A 91 -23.41 -6.05 9.35
CA GLY A 91 -24.14 -7.32 9.34
C GLY A 91 -23.25 -8.54 9.67
N GLY A 92 -21.95 -8.47 9.41
CA GLY A 92 -21.00 -9.51 9.77
C GLY A 92 -20.52 -9.45 11.23
N ALA A 93 -20.85 -8.39 11.98
CA ALA A 93 -20.38 -8.19 13.36
C ALA A 93 -21.24 -8.90 14.42
N GLN A 94 -22.34 -9.55 14.04
CA GLN A 94 -23.34 -10.09 14.98
C GLN A 94 -22.74 -11.03 16.03
N THR A 95 -21.82 -11.92 15.62
CA THR A 95 -21.13 -12.84 16.54
C THR A 95 -20.26 -12.09 17.56
N VAL A 96 -19.56 -11.05 17.11
CA VAL A 96 -18.73 -10.18 17.98
C VAL A 96 -19.61 -9.40 18.94
N LEU A 97 -20.74 -8.85 18.49
CA LEU A 97 -21.68 -8.15 19.36
C LEU A 97 -22.30 -9.06 20.43
N GLY A 98 -22.61 -10.32 20.07
CA GLY A 98 -23.07 -11.32 21.02
C GLY A 98 -22.03 -11.62 22.09
N ALA A 99 -20.77 -11.80 21.69
CA ALA A 99 -19.65 -12.00 22.59
C ALA A 99 -19.39 -10.78 23.49
N LEU A 100 -19.43 -9.57 22.92
CA LEU A 100 -19.27 -8.31 23.64
C LEU A 100 -20.36 -8.12 24.70
N ARG A 101 -21.62 -8.47 24.39
CA ARG A 101 -22.71 -8.45 25.36
C ARG A 101 -22.48 -9.43 26.52
N ALA A 102 -21.98 -10.62 26.23
CA ALA A 102 -21.68 -11.59 27.27
C ALA A 102 -20.49 -11.12 28.15
N ALA A 103 -19.43 -10.60 27.52
CA ALA A 103 -18.24 -10.10 28.20
C ALA A 103 -18.53 -8.88 29.08
N SER A 104 -19.39 -7.96 28.62
CA SER A 104 -19.72 -6.72 29.33
C SER A 104 -20.64 -6.91 30.53
N LYS A 105 -21.31 -8.07 30.66
CA LYS A 105 -22.25 -8.32 31.77
C LYS A 105 -21.58 -8.08 33.13
N GLY A 106 -22.16 -7.15 33.89
CA GLY A 106 -21.71 -6.80 35.25
C GLY A 106 -20.47 -5.89 35.32
N ALA A 107 -19.94 -5.42 34.18
CA ALA A 107 -18.84 -4.45 34.18
C ALA A 107 -19.30 -3.10 34.71
N GLN A 108 -18.45 -2.48 35.54
CA GLN A 108 -18.67 -1.16 36.14
C GLN A 108 -17.62 -0.14 35.68
N GLU A 109 -16.56 -0.61 35.00
CA GLU A 109 -15.54 0.21 34.37
C GLU A 109 -15.16 -0.35 32.98
N LEU A 110 -14.77 0.55 32.08
CA LEU A 110 -14.45 0.25 30.69
C LEU A 110 -13.10 0.85 30.29
N ILE A 111 -12.23 0.03 29.69
CA ILE A 111 -10.97 0.46 29.06
C ILE A 111 -11.02 0.15 27.57
N ILE A 112 -10.81 1.17 26.75
CA ILE A 112 -10.56 1.06 25.32
C ILE A 112 -9.05 0.91 25.11
N ALA A 113 -8.66 -0.23 24.58
CA ALA A 113 -7.29 -0.65 24.27
C ALA A 113 -7.21 -1.06 22.79
N THR A 114 -7.80 -0.26 21.91
CA THR A 114 -7.60 -0.36 20.45
C THR A 114 -6.21 0.16 20.06
N ASP A 115 -5.74 -0.12 18.84
CA ASP A 115 -4.46 0.42 18.39
C ASP A 115 -4.45 1.96 18.42
N TYR A 116 -3.28 2.58 18.59
CA TYR A 116 -3.19 4.04 18.79
C TYR A 116 -3.07 4.83 17.47
N ASP A 117 -4.07 4.67 16.60
CA ASP A 117 -4.20 5.47 15.37
C ASP A 117 -5.64 5.97 15.17
N ARG A 118 -5.88 6.66 14.05
CA ARG A 118 -7.21 7.22 13.73
C ARG A 118 -8.30 6.15 13.67
N GLU A 119 -7.99 5.00 13.08
CA GLU A 119 -8.95 3.90 12.94
C GLU A 119 -9.23 3.27 14.31
N GLY A 120 -8.20 3.10 15.15
CA GLY A 120 -8.33 2.59 16.50
C GLY A 120 -9.19 3.47 17.42
N GLU A 121 -9.08 4.80 17.33
CA GLU A 121 -9.98 5.70 18.08
C GLU A 121 -11.42 5.61 17.57
N LEU A 122 -11.64 5.50 16.25
CA LEU A 122 -12.97 5.27 15.68
C LEU A 122 -13.59 3.95 16.13
N ILE A 123 -12.82 2.86 16.08
CA ILE A 123 -13.27 1.53 16.54
C ILE A 123 -13.56 1.55 18.05
N GLY A 124 -12.79 2.31 18.83
CA GLY A 124 -13.09 2.60 20.22
C GLY A 124 -14.45 3.29 20.38
N ASN A 125 -14.71 4.32 19.58
CA ASN A 125 -15.98 5.05 19.58
C ASN A 125 -17.17 4.17 19.17
N GLU A 126 -16.98 3.26 18.20
CA GLU A 126 -17.97 2.24 17.81
C GLU A 126 -18.36 1.35 19.00
N ALA A 127 -17.37 0.90 19.77
CA ALA A 127 -17.61 0.09 20.96
C ALA A 127 -18.45 0.86 21.98
N LEU A 128 -18.14 2.14 22.24
CA LEU A 128 -18.91 3.00 23.15
C LEU A 128 -20.36 3.15 22.68
N ALA A 129 -20.57 3.47 21.40
CA ALA A 129 -21.92 3.62 20.83
C ALA A 129 -22.75 2.32 20.95
N ILE A 130 -22.13 1.16 20.73
CA ILE A 130 -22.79 -0.15 20.87
C ILE A 130 -23.11 -0.45 22.34
N LEU A 131 -22.18 -0.22 23.25
CA LEU A 131 -22.36 -0.50 24.68
C LEU A 131 -23.42 0.42 25.31
N GLY A 132 -23.44 1.68 24.91
CA GLY A 132 -24.40 2.69 25.36
C GLY A 132 -25.78 2.59 24.72
N GLY A 133 -25.92 1.81 23.65
CA GLY A 133 -27.19 1.64 22.93
C GLY A 133 -27.52 2.76 21.94
N GLU A 134 -26.54 3.55 21.52
CA GLU A 134 -26.68 4.61 20.50
C GLU A 134 -26.46 4.09 19.08
N ALA A 135 -25.85 2.91 18.93
CA ALA A 135 -25.63 2.31 17.62
C ALA A 135 -26.95 1.89 16.95
N LEU A 136 -27.14 2.26 15.69
CA LEU A 136 -28.29 1.81 14.89
C LEU A 136 -28.08 0.39 14.35
N LYS A 137 -29.12 -0.45 14.37
CA LYS A 137 -29.09 -1.78 13.74
C LYS A 137 -29.25 -1.71 12.23
N ARG A 138 -29.98 -0.71 11.75
CA ARG A 138 -30.30 -0.47 10.33
C ARG A 138 -30.68 1.00 10.14
N HIS A 139 -30.84 1.41 8.88
CA HIS A 139 -31.31 2.75 8.57
C HIS A 139 -32.73 3.00 9.13
N PRO A 140 -33.02 4.16 9.74
CA PRO A 140 -34.36 4.46 10.25
C PRO A 140 -35.43 4.49 9.15
N HIS A 141 -35.08 5.01 7.98
CA HIS A 141 -35.96 5.03 6.80
C HIS A 141 -36.08 3.68 6.05
N ASP A 142 -35.38 2.62 6.47
CA ASP A 142 -35.57 1.29 5.90
C ASP A 142 -36.71 0.57 6.62
N ASN A 143 -37.79 0.25 5.88
CA ASN A 143 -38.93 -0.48 6.41
C ASN A 143 -38.49 -1.78 7.09
N GLY A 144 -38.99 -2.04 8.31
CA GLY A 144 -38.71 -3.25 9.06
C GLY A 144 -39.20 -4.51 8.34
N ALA A 145 -38.35 -5.10 7.50
CA ALA A 145 -38.61 -6.38 6.84
C ALA A 145 -38.66 -7.50 7.90
N GLY A 146 -39.86 -7.72 8.45
CA GLY A 146 -40.06 -8.67 9.54
C GLY A 146 -41.52 -8.98 9.89
N ARG A 147 -42.50 -8.72 9.01
CA ARG A 147 -43.84 -9.34 9.12
C ARG A 147 -43.96 -10.41 8.04
N LYS A 148 -43.76 -11.68 8.43
CA LYS A 148 -44.19 -12.83 7.63
C LYS A 148 -45.69 -12.67 7.34
N ARG A 149 -46.05 -12.41 6.08
CA ARG A 149 -47.43 -12.50 5.61
C ARG A 149 -47.85 -13.97 5.66
N GLY A 150 -48.47 -14.37 6.76
CA GLY A 150 -49.26 -15.60 6.80
C GLY A 150 -50.43 -15.48 5.84
N ARG A 151 -50.63 -16.49 4.99
CA ARG A 151 -51.86 -16.65 4.21
C ARG A 151 -53.04 -16.82 5.16
N GLY A 152 -54.06 -15.97 5.05
CA GLY A 152 -55.31 -16.19 5.77
C GLY A 152 -56.31 -15.04 5.66
N ARG A 153 -57.28 -15.23 4.76
CA ARG A 153 -58.65 -14.69 4.70
C ARG A 153 -58.91 -13.17 4.75
N SER A 154 -59.71 -12.77 3.77
CA SER A 154 -60.40 -11.50 3.59
C SER A 154 -61.35 -11.17 4.73
N GLU A 155 -61.17 -9.99 5.34
CA GLU A 155 -62.22 -9.18 5.97
C GLU A 155 -61.79 -7.70 5.89
N GLU A 156 -62.77 -6.83 5.69
CA GLU A 156 -62.67 -5.40 5.37
C GLU A 156 -62.00 -4.56 6.49
N PRO A 157 -61.47 -3.37 6.17
CA PRO A 157 -60.65 -2.59 7.10
C PRO A 157 -61.53 -1.90 8.15
N SER A 158 -61.43 -2.34 9.40
CA SER A 158 -61.81 -1.51 10.54
C SER A 158 -60.64 -0.61 10.94
N ALA A 159 -60.95 0.65 11.18
CA ALA A 159 -60.03 1.67 11.63
C ALA A 159 -59.31 1.24 12.91
N VAL A 160 -57.98 1.17 12.85
CA VAL A 160 -57.12 1.03 14.03
C VAL A 160 -55.95 2.00 13.83
N GLU A 161 -56.07 3.11 14.56
CA GLU A 161 -55.03 3.85 15.26
C GLU A 161 -53.66 3.98 14.57
N ASP A 162 -53.39 5.23 14.16
CA ASP A 162 -52.05 5.79 13.98
C ASP A 162 -51.20 5.59 15.24
N ASP A 163 -50.48 4.47 15.33
CA ASP A 163 -49.34 4.32 16.23
C ASP A 163 -48.09 4.89 15.55
N ALA A 164 -47.99 6.21 15.62
CA ALA A 164 -46.78 6.97 15.32
C ALA A 164 -45.73 6.80 16.46
N ASP A 165 -45.24 5.58 16.69
CA ASP A 165 -43.98 5.34 17.42
C ASP A 165 -43.31 4.03 17.00
N ALA A 166 -42.87 3.97 15.74
CA ALA A 166 -41.92 2.96 15.30
C ALA A 166 -40.51 3.35 15.78
N GLY A 167 -40.23 3.11 17.07
CA GLY A 167 -38.98 3.52 17.73
C GLY A 167 -37.72 3.25 16.89
N THR A 168 -36.86 4.27 16.79
CA THR A 168 -35.60 4.25 16.04
C THR A 168 -34.80 2.97 16.34
N PRO A 169 -34.30 2.23 15.32
CA PRO A 169 -33.87 0.83 15.45
C PRO A 169 -32.50 0.65 16.13
N HIS A 170 -32.36 1.12 17.36
CA HIS A 170 -31.12 1.07 18.12
C HIS A 170 -30.77 -0.34 18.63
N VAL A 171 -29.47 -0.57 18.84
CA VAL A 171 -28.94 -1.67 19.64
C VAL A 171 -29.37 -1.47 21.08
N ARG A 172 -29.83 -2.53 21.75
CA ARG A 172 -30.13 -2.46 23.18
C ARG A 172 -28.83 -2.22 23.94
N ALA A 173 -28.81 -1.18 24.78
CA ALA A 173 -27.69 -0.86 25.66
C ALA A 173 -27.22 -2.12 26.42
N MET A 174 -25.90 -2.31 26.45
CA MET A 174 -25.25 -3.42 27.15
C MET A 174 -24.77 -3.00 28.54
N LEU A 175 -24.45 -1.71 28.72
CA LEU A 175 -24.00 -1.11 29.97
C LEU A 175 -24.80 0.15 30.31
N PRO A 176 -24.89 0.54 31.59
CA PRO A 176 -25.44 1.84 31.98
C PRO A 176 -24.62 2.98 31.37
N ARG A 177 -25.29 4.08 30.99
CA ARG A 177 -24.65 5.24 30.36
C ARG A 177 -23.51 5.83 31.21
N ALA A 178 -23.70 5.90 32.52
CA ALA A 178 -22.68 6.36 33.47
C ALA A 178 -21.37 5.53 33.46
N VAL A 179 -21.43 4.25 33.07
CA VAL A 179 -20.23 3.39 32.92
C VAL A 179 -19.53 3.69 31.58
N VAL A 180 -20.31 3.84 30.51
CA VAL A 180 -19.80 4.13 29.16
C VAL A 180 -19.16 5.52 29.11
N ASP A 181 -19.77 6.53 29.73
CA ASP A 181 -19.26 7.91 29.73
C ASP A 181 -17.99 8.08 30.56
N ARG A 182 -17.75 7.19 31.55
CA ARG A 182 -16.56 7.20 32.41
C ARG A 182 -15.45 6.27 31.92
N HIS A 183 -15.47 5.88 30.65
CA HIS A 183 -14.46 5.00 30.08
C HIS A 183 -13.04 5.60 30.14
N HIS A 184 -12.06 4.71 30.07
CA HIS A 184 -10.64 5.01 29.96
C HIS A 184 -10.10 4.58 28.60
N ARG A 185 -9.01 5.21 28.16
CA ARG A 185 -8.27 4.88 26.94
C ARG A 185 -6.81 4.62 27.29
N VAL A 186 -6.23 3.51 26.86
CA VAL A 186 -4.80 3.21 27.09
C VAL A 186 -4.03 3.27 25.77
N ARG A 187 -2.88 3.95 25.72
CA ARG A 187 -2.09 4.11 24.49
C ARG A 187 -0.78 3.34 24.60
N TYR A 188 -0.50 2.46 23.64
CA TYR A 188 0.70 1.65 23.58
C TYR A 188 1.25 1.60 22.16
N SER A 189 2.57 1.50 22.00
CA SER A 189 3.24 1.37 20.70
C SER A 189 3.84 -0.02 20.45
N ALA A 190 3.71 -0.94 21.41
CA ALA A 190 4.14 -2.32 21.33
C ALA A 190 3.33 -3.20 22.28
N LEU A 191 3.07 -4.44 21.89
CA LEU A 191 2.37 -5.43 22.73
C LEU A 191 3.38 -6.25 23.55
N ILE A 192 4.15 -5.56 24.40
CA ILE A 192 5.12 -6.14 25.33
C ILE A 192 4.80 -5.76 26.78
N ALA A 193 5.26 -6.55 27.74
CA ALA A 193 4.88 -6.40 29.15
C ALA A 193 5.15 -5.00 29.70
N GLU A 194 6.35 -4.46 29.49
CA GLU A 194 6.74 -3.14 29.96
C GLU A 194 5.81 -2.02 29.43
N GLU A 195 5.59 -1.99 28.11
CA GLU A 195 4.77 -0.97 27.44
C GLU A 195 3.29 -1.07 27.83
N VAL A 196 2.74 -2.29 27.87
CA VAL A 196 1.33 -2.52 28.22
C VAL A 196 1.09 -2.16 29.69
N THR A 197 1.92 -2.63 30.63
CA THR A 197 1.78 -2.27 32.04
C THR A 197 1.92 -0.76 32.25
N ALA A 198 2.87 -0.11 31.56
CA ALA A 198 3.03 1.34 31.59
C ALA A 198 1.79 2.07 31.06
N ALA A 199 1.21 1.63 29.95
CA ALA A 199 0.01 2.22 29.35
C ALA A 199 -1.21 2.11 30.29
N PHE A 200 -1.41 0.95 30.90
CA PHE A 200 -2.51 0.72 31.85
C PHE A 200 -2.35 1.48 33.17
N SER A 201 -1.14 1.87 33.55
CA SER A 201 -0.90 2.75 34.70
C SER A 201 -1.20 4.24 34.43
N ARG A 202 -1.36 4.62 33.16
CA ARG A 202 -1.52 6.01 32.71
C ARG A 202 -2.68 6.14 31.69
N PRO A 203 -3.91 5.78 32.06
CA PRO A 203 -5.06 5.91 31.17
C PRO A 203 -5.32 7.39 30.81
N THR A 204 -5.82 7.60 29.61
CA THR A 204 -6.26 8.87 29.05
C THR A 204 -7.75 8.79 28.70
N THR A 205 -8.26 9.76 27.95
CA THR A 205 -9.57 9.72 27.30
C THR A 205 -9.44 9.33 25.83
N LEU A 206 -10.53 8.83 25.25
CA LEU A 206 -10.65 8.63 23.80
C LEU A 206 -10.53 9.99 23.09
N ASP A 207 -9.87 10.01 21.94
CA ASP A 207 -9.73 11.21 21.12
C ASP A 207 -10.85 11.25 20.07
N PHE A 208 -11.93 11.94 20.42
CA PHE A 208 -13.12 12.05 19.55
C PHE A 208 -12.83 12.85 18.27
N HIS A 209 -11.89 13.80 18.28
CA HIS A 209 -11.47 14.51 17.08
C HIS A 209 -10.76 13.56 16.11
N LEU A 210 -9.89 12.70 16.63
CA LEU A 210 -9.21 11.68 15.83
C LEU A 210 -10.20 10.65 15.26
N ALA A 211 -11.18 10.22 16.06
CA ALA A 211 -12.26 9.33 15.62
C ALA A 211 -13.15 10.00 14.54
N ASP A 212 -13.51 11.27 14.70
CA ASP A 212 -14.31 12.03 13.74
C ASP A 212 -13.57 12.23 12.42
N ALA A 213 -12.25 12.41 12.44
CA ALA A 213 -11.45 12.48 11.22
C ALA A 213 -11.47 11.15 10.44
N ALA A 214 -11.36 10.00 11.13
CA ALA A 214 -11.51 8.69 10.50
C ALA A 214 -12.93 8.48 9.96
N ARG A 215 -13.96 8.83 10.72
CA ARG A 215 -15.36 8.70 10.29
C ARG A 215 -15.65 9.57 9.06
N THR A 216 -15.20 10.82 9.07
CA THR A 216 -15.31 11.73 7.93
C THR A 216 -14.66 11.13 6.69
N ARG A 217 -13.47 10.52 6.83
CA ARG A 217 -12.81 9.79 5.73
C ARG A 217 -13.71 8.70 5.15
N GLN A 218 -14.29 7.85 6.01
CA GLN A 218 -15.17 6.76 5.58
C GLN A 218 -16.40 7.28 4.83
N ASP A 219 -17.00 8.36 5.31
CA ASP A 219 -18.17 8.99 4.69
C ASP A 219 -17.84 9.58 3.31
N VAL A 220 -16.74 10.34 3.23
CA VAL A 220 -16.23 10.91 1.98
C VAL A 220 -15.88 9.81 0.98
N ASP A 221 -15.10 8.82 1.39
CA ASP A 221 -14.68 7.72 0.50
C ASP A 221 -15.88 6.87 0.04
N LEU A 222 -16.88 6.64 0.90
CA LEU A 222 -18.12 5.96 0.52
C LEU A 222 -18.92 6.79 -0.49
N LEU A 223 -19.09 8.09 -0.25
CA LEU A 223 -19.84 8.97 -1.13
C LEU A 223 -19.20 9.04 -2.52
N TRP A 224 -17.93 9.43 -2.57
CA TRP A 224 -17.16 9.55 -3.80
C TRP A 224 -17.06 8.22 -4.53
N GLY A 225 -16.70 7.16 -3.79
CA GLY A 225 -16.55 5.83 -4.34
C GLY A 225 -17.86 5.28 -4.92
N ALA A 226 -18.98 5.42 -4.19
CA ALA A 226 -20.27 4.96 -4.66
C ALA A 226 -20.76 5.76 -5.87
N VAL A 227 -20.76 7.10 -5.79
CA VAL A 227 -21.27 7.96 -6.86
C VAL A 227 -20.47 7.77 -8.15
N LEU A 228 -19.14 7.88 -8.08
CA LEU A 228 -18.29 7.83 -9.28
C LEU A 228 -18.20 6.41 -9.87
N SER A 229 -18.10 5.37 -9.02
CA SER A 229 -18.12 3.98 -9.52
C SER A 229 -19.44 3.64 -10.18
N ARG A 230 -20.57 4.08 -9.61
CA ARG A 230 -21.91 3.90 -10.21
C ARG A 230 -22.02 4.67 -11.50
N PHE A 231 -21.64 5.95 -11.52
CA PHE A 231 -21.66 6.78 -12.72
C PHE A 231 -20.93 6.10 -13.88
N ILE A 232 -19.64 5.82 -13.70
CA ILE A 232 -18.79 5.32 -14.77
C ILE A 232 -19.24 3.92 -15.23
N SER A 233 -19.71 3.08 -14.31
CA SER A 233 -20.18 1.73 -14.59
C SER A 233 -21.51 1.74 -15.35
N LEU A 234 -22.46 2.57 -14.93
CA LEU A 234 -23.76 2.71 -15.60
C LEU A 234 -23.60 3.36 -16.98
N ALA A 235 -22.80 4.41 -17.08
CA ALA A 235 -22.52 5.12 -18.34
C ALA A 235 -21.91 4.20 -19.41
N SER A 236 -21.08 3.24 -18.99
CA SER A 236 -20.39 2.29 -19.87
C SER A 236 -21.00 0.88 -19.90
N TYR A 237 -22.20 0.69 -19.35
CA TYR A 237 -22.92 -0.60 -19.30
C TYR A 237 -22.13 -1.75 -18.63
N ARG A 238 -21.30 -1.43 -17.65
CA ARG A 238 -20.45 -2.38 -16.92
C ARG A 238 -21.07 -2.76 -15.58
N TYR A 239 -21.80 -3.87 -15.55
CA TYR A 239 -22.54 -4.34 -14.38
C TYR A 239 -21.90 -5.58 -13.71
N GLY A 240 -22.38 -5.92 -12.52
CA GLY A 240 -21.99 -7.14 -11.82
C GLY A 240 -20.47 -7.23 -11.63
N ALA A 241 -19.86 -8.36 -11.98
CA ALA A 241 -18.42 -8.56 -11.86
C ALA A 241 -17.58 -7.60 -12.73
N ALA A 242 -18.17 -7.01 -13.78
CA ALA A 242 -17.48 -6.13 -14.71
C ALA A 242 -17.46 -4.65 -14.29
N TYR A 243 -18.15 -4.27 -13.20
CA TYR A 243 -18.22 -2.87 -12.77
C TYR A 243 -16.84 -2.24 -12.60
N LEU A 244 -16.74 -0.95 -12.85
CA LEU A 244 -15.52 -0.16 -12.70
C LEU A 244 -15.53 0.54 -11.34
N SER A 245 -14.39 0.50 -10.64
CA SER A 245 -14.22 1.20 -9.36
C SER A 245 -13.48 2.50 -9.61
N VAL A 246 -14.03 3.58 -9.07
CA VAL A 246 -13.40 4.89 -8.99
C VAL A 246 -13.31 5.25 -7.52
N GLY A 247 -12.20 5.83 -7.11
CA GLY A 247 -12.02 6.24 -5.73
C GLY A 247 -11.06 7.41 -5.63
N ARG A 248 -11.29 8.28 -4.64
CA ARG A 248 -10.54 9.52 -4.42
C ARG A 248 -9.03 9.32 -4.48
N VAL A 249 -8.49 8.29 -3.84
CA VAL A 249 -7.05 7.99 -3.89
C VAL A 249 -6.67 6.99 -5.00
N GLN A 250 -7.56 6.06 -5.34
CA GLN A 250 -7.33 5.03 -6.36
C GLN A 250 -7.08 5.66 -7.75
N THR A 251 -7.92 6.62 -8.13
CA THR A 251 -7.89 7.22 -9.47
C THR A 251 -6.64 8.07 -9.68
N PRO A 252 -6.24 8.99 -8.77
CA PRO A 252 -4.96 9.69 -8.89
C PRO A 252 -3.75 8.76 -8.84
N THR A 253 -3.80 7.67 -8.07
CA THR A 253 -2.70 6.69 -8.08
C THR A 253 -2.56 6.03 -9.46
N LEU A 254 -3.68 5.64 -10.08
CA LEU A 254 -3.69 5.14 -11.46
C LEU A 254 -3.17 6.19 -12.44
N ARG A 255 -3.53 7.47 -12.25
CA ARG A 255 -3.04 8.58 -13.08
C ARG A 255 -1.51 8.66 -13.09
N LEU A 256 -0.86 8.55 -11.93
CA LEU A 256 0.62 8.57 -11.84
C LEU A 256 1.28 7.47 -12.68
N ILE A 257 0.65 6.31 -12.80
CA ILE A 257 1.12 5.17 -13.57
C ILE A 257 0.86 5.40 -15.06
N VAL A 258 -0.34 5.86 -15.41
CA VAL A 258 -0.74 6.18 -16.80
C VAL A 258 0.12 7.29 -17.39
N ASP A 259 0.39 8.36 -16.65
CA ASP A 259 1.23 9.46 -17.14
C ASP A 259 2.67 9.02 -17.39
N ARG A 260 3.23 8.16 -16.53
CA ARG A 260 4.55 7.55 -16.78
C ARG A 260 4.54 6.68 -18.03
N GLU A 261 3.47 5.91 -18.27
CA GLU A 261 3.38 5.09 -19.48
C GLU A 261 3.19 5.96 -20.74
N ARG A 262 2.44 7.06 -20.66
CA ARG A 262 2.33 8.05 -21.75
C ARG A 262 3.69 8.67 -22.08
N GLU A 263 4.44 9.09 -21.05
CA GLU A 263 5.82 9.60 -21.18
C GLU A 263 6.73 8.58 -21.88
N ARG A 264 6.62 7.30 -21.51
CA ARG A 264 7.37 6.21 -22.15
C ARG A 264 6.97 5.99 -23.61
N ARG A 265 5.68 5.98 -23.92
CA ARG A 265 5.17 5.74 -25.29
C ARG A 265 5.46 6.89 -26.24
N ALA A 266 5.52 8.12 -25.73
CA ALA A 266 5.86 9.31 -26.50
C ALA A 266 7.38 9.50 -26.71
N PHE A 267 8.21 8.71 -26.01
CA PHE A 267 9.66 8.85 -26.06
C PHE A 267 10.22 8.40 -27.42
N VAL A 268 10.99 9.28 -28.07
CA VAL A 268 11.70 8.97 -29.32
C VAL A 268 13.18 8.72 -28.98
N PRO A 269 13.70 7.49 -29.18
CA PRO A 269 15.11 7.18 -28.95
C PRO A 269 16.03 8.01 -29.86
N VAL A 270 17.07 8.57 -29.26
CA VAL A 270 18.12 9.32 -29.97
C VAL A 270 19.39 8.47 -29.99
N PRO A 271 19.99 8.20 -31.16
CA PRO A 271 21.24 7.47 -31.24
C PRO A 271 22.38 8.28 -30.63
N TYR A 272 23.32 7.59 -30.01
CA TYR A 272 24.59 8.14 -29.55
C TYR A 272 25.65 7.04 -29.61
N TRP A 273 26.91 7.46 -29.64
CA TRP A 273 28.04 6.55 -29.69
C TRP A 273 28.92 6.74 -28.47
N GLU A 274 29.47 5.65 -27.95
CA GLU A 274 30.48 5.68 -26.90
C GLU A 274 31.72 4.94 -27.37
N VAL A 275 32.89 5.51 -27.11
CA VAL A 275 34.17 4.86 -27.38
C VAL A 275 34.72 4.32 -26.07
N TRP A 276 35.07 3.04 -26.06
CA TRP A 276 35.61 2.33 -24.91
C TRP A 276 36.96 1.71 -25.26
N ALA A 277 37.86 1.65 -24.29
CA ALA A 277 39.11 0.93 -24.39
C ALA A 277 39.14 -0.19 -23.35
N ASP A 278 39.48 -1.40 -23.79
CA ASP A 278 39.76 -2.54 -22.92
C ASP A 278 41.28 -2.65 -22.78
N LEU A 279 41.74 -2.59 -21.53
CA LEU A 279 43.14 -2.36 -21.16
C LEU A 279 43.61 -3.44 -20.18
N GLU A 280 44.87 -3.83 -20.29
CA GLU A 280 45.48 -4.85 -19.45
C GLU A 280 46.77 -4.34 -18.80
N ARG A 281 46.98 -4.68 -17.53
CA ARG A 281 48.26 -4.53 -16.83
C ARG A 281 48.40 -5.58 -15.75
N ASP A 282 49.51 -6.32 -15.75
CA ASP A 282 49.87 -7.33 -14.75
C ASP A 282 48.75 -8.38 -14.50
N GLY A 283 48.09 -8.81 -15.57
CA GLY A 283 46.95 -9.74 -15.55
C GLY A 283 45.63 -9.12 -15.07
N ARG A 284 45.57 -7.79 -14.89
CA ARG A 284 44.37 -7.07 -14.45
C ARG A 284 43.74 -6.28 -15.59
N GLN A 285 42.46 -6.54 -15.81
CA GLN A 285 41.64 -5.91 -16.84
C GLN A 285 41.06 -4.57 -16.34
N LEU A 286 41.01 -3.58 -17.22
CA LEU A 286 40.46 -2.26 -17.00
C LEU A 286 39.71 -1.79 -18.25
N THR A 287 38.40 -1.55 -18.12
CA THR A 287 37.63 -0.89 -19.19
C THR A 287 37.51 0.61 -18.87
N ALA A 288 37.97 1.45 -19.79
CA ALA A 288 37.89 2.91 -19.70
C ALA A 288 37.02 3.48 -20.83
N GLY A 289 36.16 4.45 -20.52
CA GLY A 289 35.36 5.15 -21.53
C GLY A 289 36.07 6.42 -21.97
N HIS A 290 35.87 6.86 -23.21
CA HIS A 290 36.43 8.12 -23.68
C HIS A 290 35.95 9.29 -22.81
N ALA A 291 36.83 10.24 -22.48
CA ALA A 291 36.56 11.28 -21.48
C ALA A 291 35.46 12.27 -21.93
N HIS A 292 35.24 12.41 -23.24
CA HIS A 292 34.09 13.16 -23.79
C HIS A 292 32.73 12.56 -23.38
N GLY A 293 32.68 11.26 -23.07
CA GLY A 293 31.45 10.54 -22.80
C GLY A 293 30.72 10.16 -24.09
N ARG A 294 29.50 10.68 -24.27
CA ARG A 294 28.65 10.34 -25.42
C ARG A 294 28.93 11.26 -26.60
N PHE A 295 29.08 10.66 -27.77
CA PHE A 295 29.14 11.37 -29.05
C PHE A 295 27.76 11.39 -29.70
N ASP A 296 27.37 12.55 -30.22
CA ASP A 296 26.09 12.80 -30.91
C ASP A 296 26.10 12.35 -32.37
N THR A 297 27.27 12.06 -32.95
CA THR A 297 27.42 11.58 -34.32
C THR A 297 28.45 10.46 -34.42
N GLN A 298 28.19 9.51 -35.32
CA GLN A 298 29.10 8.39 -35.61
C GLN A 298 30.48 8.87 -36.06
N ALA A 299 30.54 9.86 -36.96
CA ALA A 299 31.80 10.36 -37.51
C ALA A 299 32.75 10.93 -36.44
N LYS A 300 32.21 11.61 -35.39
CA LYS A 300 33.02 12.10 -34.28
C LYS A 300 33.56 10.95 -33.43
N ALA A 301 32.75 9.92 -33.18
CA ALA A 301 33.16 8.74 -32.43
C ALA A 301 34.20 7.90 -33.20
N GLU A 302 34.02 7.70 -34.51
CA GLU A 302 34.97 7.00 -35.37
C GLU A 302 36.30 7.73 -35.44
N ARG A 303 36.26 9.07 -35.52
CA ARG A 303 37.47 9.89 -35.45
C ARG A 303 38.19 9.71 -34.12
N ALA A 304 37.49 9.78 -33.00
CA ALA A 304 38.08 9.56 -31.68
C ALA A 304 38.62 8.12 -31.51
N GLN A 305 37.96 7.12 -32.09
CA GLN A 305 38.47 5.74 -32.10
C GLN A 305 39.75 5.61 -32.94
N ALA A 306 39.77 6.21 -34.13
CA ALA A 306 40.92 6.16 -35.04
C ALA A 306 42.13 6.95 -34.53
N GLU A 307 41.91 8.04 -33.78
CA GLU A 307 42.98 8.84 -33.16
C GLU A 307 43.54 8.22 -31.86
N ALA A 308 42.97 7.08 -31.40
CA ALA A 308 43.46 6.27 -30.29
C ALA A 308 44.29 5.06 -30.82
N ASP A 309 45.38 5.36 -31.53
CA ASP A 309 46.12 4.46 -32.43
C ASP A 309 47.45 3.91 -31.88
N THR A 310 47.62 3.92 -30.57
CA THR A 310 48.84 3.42 -29.90
C THR A 310 48.56 2.12 -29.14
N PRO A 311 49.54 1.19 -29.04
CA PRO A 311 49.39 -0.03 -28.26
C PRO A 311 49.41 0.19 -26.74
N LEU A 312 49.73 1.41 -26.26
CA LEU A 312 49.87 1.71 -24.83
C LEU A 312 48.98 2.88 -24.39
N ALA A 313 48.18 2.65 -23.34
CA ALA A 313 47.46 3.69 -22.62
C ALA A 313 48.33 4.21 -21.47
N THR A 314 48.68 5.50 -21.47
CA THR A 314 49.48 6.11 -20.40
C THR A 314 48.58 6.78 -19.38
N VAL A 315 48.77 6.48 -18.10
CA VAL A 315 48.03 7.12 -17.01
C VAL A 315 48.48 8.57 -16.89
N THR A 316 47.54 9.50 -17.05
CA THR A 316 47.77 10.93 -16.89
C THR A 316 47.48 11.39 -15.47
N ASP A 317 46.50 10.77 -14.81
CA ASP A 317 46.12 11.10 -13.43
C ASP A 317 45.45 9.90 -12.74
N TYR A 318 45.65 9.80 -11.42
CA TYR A 318 44.97 8.83 -10.56
C TYR A 318 44.50 9.51 -9.28
N GLN A 319 43.18 9.65 -9.16
CA GLN A 319 42.56 10.31 -8.02
C GLN A 319 41.80 9.32 -7.17
N THR A 320 41.94 9.46 -5.86
CA THR A 320 41.08 8.80 -4.87
C THR A 320 40.41 9.84 -4.00
N ARG A 321 39.11 9.65 -3.76
CA ARG A 321 38.33 10.51 -2.87
C ARG A 321 37.51 9.65 -1.93
N ARG A 322 37.71 9.86 -0.63
CA ARG A 322 36.88 9.23 0.40
C ARG A 322 35.65 10.08 0.67
N ARG A 323 34.48 9.45 0.65
CA ARG A 323 33.21 10.03 1.07
C ARG A 323 32.59 9.21 2.20
N SER A 324 32.01 9.91 3.17
CA SER A 324 31.23 9.27 4.23
C SER A 324 29.79 9.08 3.75
N VAL A 325 29.27 7.86 3.88
CA VAL A 325 27.88 7.51 3.62
C VAL A 325 27.20 7.27 4.96
N LYS A 326 26.27 8.15 5.30
CA LYS A 326 25.55 8.06 6.57
C LYS A 326 24.64 6.83 6.57
N PRO A 327 24.44 6.18 7.73
CA PRO A 327 23.42 5.16 7.85
C PRO A 327 22.03 5.75 7.55
N PRO A 328 21.07 4.91 7.14
CA PRO A 328 19.75 5.39 6.80
C PRO A 328 18.99 5.89 8.03
N ALA A 329 17.89 6.61 7.81
CA ALA A 329 16.94 6.93 8.87
C ALA A 329 16.20 5.66 9.36
N PRO A 330 15.72 5.67 10.62
CA PRO A 330 14.77 4.68 11.13
C PRO A 330 13.60 4.44 10.17
N PHE A 331 13.03 3.23 10.17
CA PHE A 331 11.88 2.96 9.32
C PHE A 331 10.65 3.72 9.80
N ASN A 332 10.01 4.44 8.88
CA ASN A 332 8.59 4.70 8.93
C ASN A 332 7.85 3.66 8.07
N THR A 333 6.52 3.77 7.97
CA THR A 333 5.68 2.84 7.22
C THR A 333 6.07 2.76 5.74
N THR A 334 6.22 3.92 5.08
CA THR A 334 6.59 4.00 3.65
C THR A 334 7.96 3.39 3.39
N ALA A 335 8.97 3.74 4.18
CA ALA A 335 10.33 3.26 3.99
C ALA A 335 10.41 1.74 4.19
N LEU A 336 9.64 1.17 5.13
CA LEU A 336 9.54 -0.28 5.30
C LEU A 336 8.93 -0.94 4.06
N MET A 337 7.79 -0.43 3.58
CA MET A 337 7.10 -0.96 2.41
C MET A 337 7.97 -0.88 1.14
N SER A 338 8.65 0.25 0.94
CA SER A 338 9.57 0.44 -0.19
C SER A 338 10.75 -0.54 -0.11
N ALA A 339 11.41 -0.62 1.05
CA ALA A 339 12.52 -1.56 1.27
C ALA A 339 12.10 -3.03 1.10
N ALA A 340 10.89 -3.39 1.51
CA ALA A 340 10.36 -4.75 1.36
C ALA A 340 10.26 -5.21 -0.12
N THR A 341 10.11 -4.27 -1.06
CA THR A 341 10.10 -4.61 -2.49
C THR A 341 11.44 -5.16 -2.99
N SER A 342 12.57 -4.73 -2.39
CA SER A 342 13.90 -5.24 -2.72
C SER A 342 14.11 -6.71 -2.36
N VAL A 343 13.28 -7.26 -1.47
CA VAL A 343 13.30 -8.68 -1.05
C VAL A 343 12.10 -9.48 -1.62
N GLY A 344 11.44 -8.92 -2.63
CA GLY A 344 10.33 -9.54 -3.35
C GLY A 344 9.01 -9.58 -2.57
N VAL A 345 8.82 -8.70 -1.58
CA VAL A 345 7.57 -8.60 -0.81
C VAL A 345 6.81 -7.36 -1.27
N SER A 346 5.58 -7.53 -1.77
CA SER A 346 4.73 -6.39 -2.15
C SER A 346 4.34 -5.58 -0.91
N PRO A 347 4.07 -4.26 -1.04
CA PRO A 347 3.71 -3.43 0.11
C PRO A 347 2.52 -3.95 0.93
N SER A 348 1.47 -4.46 0.27
CA SER A 348 0.31 -5.04 0.98
C SER A 348 0.72 -6.26 1.81
N ARG A 349 1.58 -7.12 1.26
CA ARG A 349 2.12 -8.29 1.99
C ARG A 349 3.08 -7.87 3.10
N ALA A 350 3.86 -6.81 2.89
CA ALA A 350 4.77 -6.25 3.88
C ALA A 350 4.01 -5.72 5.09
N MET A 351 2.93 -4.94 4.88
CA MET A 351 2.10 -4.42 5.97
C MET A 351 1.37 -5.52 6.74
N ARG A 352 0.84 -6.54 6.06
CA ARG A 352 0.25 -7.71 6.74
C ARG A 352 1.26 -8.45 7.60
N ALA A 353 2.49 -8.65 7.09
CA ALA A 353 3.56 -9.28 7.85
C ALA A 353 3.99 -8.41 9.04
N ALA A 354 4.16 -7.11 8.85
CA ALA A 354 4.51 -6.16 9.92
C ALA A 354 3.44 -6.13 11.02
N GLU A 355 2.17 -6.12 10.65
CA GLU A 355 1.06 -6.20 11.59
C GLU A 355 1.05 -7.50 12.40
N SER A 356 1.32 -8.65 11.74
CA SER A 356 1.47 -9.94 12.43
C SER A 356 2.65 -9.95 13.41
N LEU A 357 3.78 -9.38 13.02
CA LEU A 357 4.97 -9.25 13.86
C LEU A 357 4.71 -8.34 15.08
N TYR A 358 3.97 -7.25 14.89
CA TYR A 358 3.54 -6.36 15.97
C TYR A 358 2.60 -7.08 16.95
N LEU A 359 1.57 -7.77 16.45
CA LEU A 359 0.66 -8.57 17.27
C LEU A 359 1.35 -9.72 18.01
N SER A 360 2.50 -10.16 17.51
CA SER A 360 3.37 -11.16 18.14
C SER A 360 4.39 -10.56 19.12
N GLY A 361 4.41 -9.24 19.33
CA GLY A 361 5.34 -8.56 20.22
C GLY A 361 6.79 -8.56 19.73
N LEU A 362 7.01 -8.57 18.41
CA LEU A 362 8.35 -8.62 17.81
C LEU A 362 8.83 -7.29 17.26
N ILE A 363 7.92 -6.43 16.79
CA ILE A 363 8.22 -5.06 16.35
C ILE A 363 7.27 -4.04 16.98
N SER A 364 7.69 -2.79 17.01
CA SER A 364 6.80 -1.67 17.33
C SER A 364 5.71 -1.48 16.28
N TYR A 365 4.68 -0.70 16.63
CA TYR A 365 3.52 -0.46 15.78
C TYR A 365 3.93 0.00 14.36
N PRO A 366 3.50 -0.72 13.29
CA PRO A 366 4.10 -0.56 11.97
C PRO A 366 3.49 0.58 11.15
N ARG A 367 2.46 1.28 11.65
CA ARG A 367 1.77 2.38 10.95
C ARG A 367 2.18 3.73 11.56
N THR A 368 3.44 4.08 11.38
CA THR A 368 4.07 5.33 11.87
C THR A 368 4.67 6.14 10.73
N ASP A 369 4.62 7.46 10.85
CA ASP A 369 5.37 8.37 9.97
C ASP A 369 6.68 8.85 10.60
N ASN A 370 6.91 8.50 11.88
CA ASN A 370 8.01 9.00 12.66
C ASN A 370 9.33 8.38 12.20
N THR A 371 10.37 9.20 12.11
CA THR A 371 11.73 8.78 11.73
C THR A 371 12.76 9.17 12.80
N VAL A 372 12.29 9.51 14.00
CA VAL A 372 13.12 9.89 15.15
C VAL A 372 12.73 9.04 16.36
N TYR A 373 13.66 8.23 16.87
CA TYR A 373 13.43 7.48 18.10
C TYR A 373 13.17 8.42 19.29
N PRO A 374 12.22 8.10 20.19
CA PRO A 374 12.02 8.86 21.41
C PRO A 374 13.27 8.88 22.27
N LYS A 375 13.53 9.99 22.98
CA LYS A 375 14.69 10.09 23.90
C LYS A 375 14.65 9.07 25.04
N ALA A 376 13.45 8.62 25.42
CA ALA A 376 13.25 7.65 26.48
C ALA A 376 13.47 6.19 26.03
N LEU A 377 13.66 5.93 24.73
CA LEU A 377 13.89 4.58 24.23
C LEU A 377 15.28 4.09 24.64
N ASP A 378 15.34 2.95 25.33
CA ASP A 378 16.60 2.27 25.68
C ASP A 378 17.19 1.56 24.45
N LEU A 379 17.94 2.30 23.63
CA LEU A 379 18.63 1.76 22.46
C LEU A 379 19.59 0.60 22.83
N THR A 380 20.27 0.70 23.97
CA THR A 380 21.23 -0.32 24.41
C THR A 380 20.52 -1.59 24.79
N GLY A 381 19.41 -1.51 25.53
CA GLY A 381 18.56 -2.65 25.87
C GLY A 381 18.00 -3.35 24.64
N VAL A 382 17.50 -2.60 23.65
CA VAL A 382 17.01 -3.19 22.39
C VAL A 382 18.13 -3.92 21.65
N VAL A 383 19.32 -3.32 21.52
CA VAL A 383 20.49 -3.97 20.88
C VAL A 383 20.91 -5.21 21.66
N ALA A 384 20.96 -5.16 22.99
CA ALA A 384 21.32 -6.29 23.83
C ALA A 384 20.32 -7.45 23.66
N GLY A 385 19.02 -7.18 23.54
CA GLY A 385 18.00 -8.20 23.26
C GLY A 385 18.26 -8.94 21.94
N LEU A 386 18.76 -8.25 20.92
CA LEU A 386 19.06 -8.84 19.60
C LEU A 386 20.26 -9.79 19.60
N THR A 387 21.04 -9.88 20.69
CA THR A 387 22.07 -10.92 20.86
C THR A 387 21.47 -12.33 20.84
N GLY A 388 20.20 -12.46 21.22
CA GLY A 388 19.44 -13.72 21.14
C GLY A 388 19.03 -14.11 19.72
N TRP A 389 19.26 -13.26 18.71
CA TRP A 389 18.89 -13.54 17.33
C TRP A 389 20.12 -13.86 16.46
N GLY A 390 20.32 -15.14 16.19
CA GLY A 390 21.51 -15.69 15.52
C GLY A 390 22.04 -14.90 14.30
N PRO A 391 21.21 -14.45 13.34
CA PRO A 391 21.67 -13.74 12.15
C PRO A 391 22.43 -12.43 12.38
N VAL A 392 22.32 -11.82 13.56
CA VAL A 392 23.00 -10.55 13.91
C VAL A 392 23.64 -10.57 15.30
N ALA A 393 23.66 -11.71 16.00
CA ALA A 393 24.05 -11.81 17.40
C ALA A 393 25.44 -11.23 17.70
N GLY A 394 26.43 -11.49 16.84
CA GLY A 394 27.79 -10.97 17.01
C GLY A 394 27.87 -9.44 16.95
N ILE A 395 27.29 -8.84 15.89
CA ILE A 395 27.23 -7.38 15.74
C ILE A 395 26.42 -6.74 16.88
N ALA A 396 25.32 -7.37 17.29
CA ALA A 396 24.53 -6.90 18.42
C ALA A 396 25.34 -6.88 19.73
N ALA A 397 26.14 -7.91 20.00
CA ALA A 397 26.99 -7.97 21.18
C ALA A 397 28.07 -6.89 21.17
N GLU A 398 28.72 -6.67 20.02
CA GLU A 398 29.70 -5.59 19.84
C GLU A 398 29.09 -4.20 20.08
N LEU A 399 27.87 -3.96 19.57
CA LEU A 399 27.17 -2.70 19.76
C LEU A 399 26.70 -2.52 21.21
N ALA A 400 26.21 -3.58 21.86
CA ALA A 400 25.76 -3.54 23.25
C ALA A 400 26.92 -3.25 24.22
N ALA A 401 28.15 -3.62 23.88
CA ALA A 401 29.34 -3.33 24.67
C ALA A 401 29.81 -1.86 24.57
N ARG A 402 29.26 -1.06 23.66
CA ARG A 402 29.64 0.36 23.52
C ARG A 402 29.12 1.17 24.71
N PRO A 403 29.90 2.15 25.22
CA PRO A 403 29.50 2.95 26.38
C PRO A 403 28.26 3.81 26.10
N LYS A 404 28.01 4.14 24.84
CA LYS A 404 26.85 4.92 24.40
C LYS A 404 26.50 4.58 22.96
N LEU A 405 25.21 4.42 22.70
CA LEU A 405 24.65 4.34 21.36
C LEU A 405 23.94 5.65 20.99
N THR A 406 24.10 6.05 19.74
CA THR A 406 23.39 7.19 19.15
C THR A 406 22.79 6.75 17.83
N SER A 407 21.49 6.92 17.68
CA SER A 407 20.81 6.60 16.43
C SER A 407 20.89 7.75 15.43
N THR A 408 20.84 7.41 14.14
CA THR A 408 20.45 8.35 13.09
C THR A 408 18.99 8.80 13.28
N ARG A 409 18.62 9.87 12.57
CA ARG A 409 17.27 10.44 12.58
C ARG A 409 16.90 10.92 11.18
N GLY A 410 15.63 10.79 10.82
CA GLY A 410 15.06 11.41 9.63
C GLY A 410 14.54 12.83 9.88
N SER A 411 13.69 13.32 8.97
CA SER A 411 13.14 14.68 8.99
C SER A 411 11.83 14.81 9.77
N LYS A 412 11.08 13.71 9.95
CA LYS A 412 9.72 13.74 10.50
C LYS A 412 9.67 13.21 11.92
N ARG A 413 9.13 14.02 12.83
CA ARG A 413 8.86 13.67 14.24
C ARG A 413 7.41 14.00 14.57
N THR A 414 6.65 12.97 14.95
CA THR A 414 5.25 13.06 15.38
C THR A 414 5.11 12.70 16.87
N SER A 415 3.91 12.88 17.43
CA SER A 415 3.59 12.58 18.84
C SER A 415 2.98 11.20 19.07
N ASP A 416 2.59 10.49 18.00
CA ASP A 416 1.87 9.22 18.06
C ASP A 416 2.78 8.05 18.43
N HIS A 417 3.59 7.59 17.47
CA HIS A 417 4.36 6.36 17.57
C HIS A 417 5.85 6.60 17.34
N PRO A 418 6.73 5.80 17.95
CA PRO A 418 8.14 5.74 17.55
C PRO A 418 8.25 5.25 16.09
N PRO A 419 9.44 5.34 15.47
CA PRO A 419 9.74 4.60 14.25
C PRO A 419 9.52 3.09 14.42
N ILE A 420 9.55 2.33 13.34
CA ILE A 420 9.47 0.87 13.36
C ILE A 420 10.83 0.30 13.79
N TYR A 421 10.85 -0.46 14.89
CA TYR A 421 12.05 -1.10 15.44
C TYR A 421 11.70 -2.44 16.11
N PRO A 422 12.67 -3.35 16.33
CA PRO A 422 12.41 -4.60 17.03
C PRO A 422 12.19 -4.36 18.52
N VAL A 423 11.18 -5.02 19.08
CA VAL A 423 10.87 -5.00 20.53
C VAL A 423 11.00 -6.38 21.18
N GLY A 424 11.23 -7.41 20.37
CA GLY A 424 11.41 -8.78 20.85
C GLY A 424 12.14 -9.65 19.82
N VAL A 425 12.60 -10.81 20.27
CA VAL A 425 13.24 -11.84 19.44
C VAL A 425 12.27 -13.02 19.28
N PRO A 426 12.08 -13.56 18.06
CA PRO A 426 11.19 -14.67 17.85
C PRO A 426 11.66 -15.93 18.57
N THR A 427 10.79 -16.52 19.38
CA THR A 427 11.05 -17.79 20.11
C THR A 427 10.92 -19.03 19.22
N ARG A 428 10.30 -18.87 18.06
CA ARG A 428 10.17 -19.89 17.00
C ARG A 428 10.65 -19.29 15.68
N PRO A 429 11.21 -20.08 14.76
CA PRO A 429 11.58 -19.59 13.43
C PRO A 429 10.40 -18.88 12.75
N LEU A 430 10.66 -17.69 12.22
CA LEU A 430 9.73 -16.99 11.33
C LEU A 430 9.87 -17.53 9.92
N GLU A 431 8.79 -17.52 9.15
CA GLU A 431 8.78 -18.01 7.77
C GLU A 431 8.22 -16.97 6.78
N GLY A 432 8.46 -17.19 5.49
CA GLY A 432 7.87 -16.40 4.41
C GLY A 432 8.11 -14.89 4.53
N ASN A 433 7.03 -14.11 4.45
CA ASN A 433 7.10 -12.65 4.47
C ASN A 433 7.43 -12.11 5.88
N GLU A 434 7.01 -12.77 6.95
CA GLU A 434 7.31 -12.36 8.32
C GLU A 434 8.82 -12.41 8.59
N ALA A 435 9.49 -13.49 8.17
CA ALA A 435 10.94 -13.61 8.28
C ALA A 435 11.68 -12.47 7.56
N LYS A 436 11.29 -12.21 6.31
CA LYS A 436 11.90 -11.15 5.47
C LYS A 436 11.69 -9.75 6.05
N VAL A 437 10.47 -9.45 6.50
CA VAL A 437 10.12 -8.13 7.05
C VAL A 437 10.77 -7.93 8.43
N TYR A 438 10.77 -8.94 9.30
CA TYR A 438 11.44 -8.85 10.58
C TYR A 438 12.95 -8.62 10.40
N GLU A 439 13.61 -9.39 9.52
CA GLU A 439 15.03 -9.20 9.24
C GLU A 439 15.34 -7.79 8.71
N LEU A 440 14.49 -7.23 7.82
CA LEU A 440 14.63 -5.86 7.36
C LEU A 440 14.57 -4.87 8.53
N VAL A 441 13.55 -5.00 9.40
CA VAL A 441 13.37 -4.12 10.57
C VAL A 441 14.59 -4.19 11.50
N VAL A 442 15.05 -5.39 11.83
CA VAL A 442 16.22 -5.57 12.71
C VAL A 442 17.48 -4.96 12.09
N ARG A 443 17.79 -5.31 10.84
CA ARG A 443 19.02 -4.83 10.18
C ARG A 443 18.98 -3.32 9.96
N ARG A 444 17.81 -2.73 9.68
CA ARG A 444 17.64 -1.27 9.60
C ARG A 444 17.89 -0.61 10.96
N PHE A 445 17.30 -1.14 12.03
CA PHE A 445 17.51 -0.62 13.38
C PHE A 445 19.00 -0.65 13.76
N LEU A 446 19.67 -1.79 13.59
CA LEU A 446 21.11 -1.90 13.87
C LEU A 446 21.93 -0.91 13.03
N ALA A 447 21.62 -0.77 11.74
CA ALA A 447 22.28 0.21 10.89
C ALA A 447 22.16 1.64 11.44
N THR A 448 21.00 2.02 12.02
CA THR A 448 20.80 3.37 12.56
C THR A 448 21.72 3.70 13.74
N VAL A 449 22.20 2.71 14.49
CA VAL A 449 23.10 2.90 15.65
C VAL A 449 24.56 2.57 15.34
N MET A 450 24.88 2.27 14.08
CA MET A 450 26.22 1.99 13.59
C MET A 450 26.88 3.23 12.98
N ASP A 451 28.20 3.16 12.84
CA ASP A 451 29.00 4.21 12.23
C ASP A 451 28.73 4.32 10.71
N ALA A 452 28.98 5.50 10.16
CA ALA A 452 28.91 5.75 8.73
C ALA A 452 29.90 4.86 7.96
N ALA A 453 29.50 4.40 6.78
CA ALA A 453 30.43 3.73 5.88
C ALA A 453 31.37 4.76 5.23
N LYS A 454 32.61 4.36 4.93
CA LYS A 454 33.54 5.19 4.13
C LYS A 454 33.73 4.51 2.79
N ILE A 455 33.30 5.20 1.74
CA ILE A 455 33.45 4.75 0.35
C ILE A 455 34.61 5.51 -0.29
N GLU A 456 35.55 4.77 -0.87
CA GLU A 456 36.64 5.34 -1.64
C GLU A 456 36.28 5.29 -3.13
N SER A 457 36.01 6.45 -3.71
CA SER A 457 35.84 6.63 -5.15
C SER A 457 37.21 6.78 -5.82
N GLN A 458 37.39 6.07 -6.93
CA GLN A 458 38.64 6.01 -7.68
C GLN A 458 38.37 6.49 -9.11
N LYS A 459 39.28 7.30 -9.65
CA LYS A 459 39.23 7.79 -11.03
C LYS A 459 40.63 7.67 -11.63
N VAL A 460 40.74 6.91 -12.72
CA VAL A 460 41.97 6.83 -13.53
C VAL A 460 41.70 7.60 -14.81
N GLU A 461 42.56 8.55 -15.15
CA GLU A 461 42.59 9.20 -16.46
C GLU A 461 43.78 8.65 -17.26
N LEU A 462 43.55 8.34 -18.52
CA LEU A 462 44.55 7.79 -19.42
C LEU A 462 44.55 8.53 -20.75
N SER A 463 45.70 8.57 -21.41
CA SER A 463 45.82 8.98 -22.82
C SER A 463 46.15 7.77 -23.68
N ILE A 464 45.37 7.57 -24.75
CA ILE A 464 45.67 6.63 -25.83
C ILE A 464 45.88 7.46 -27.09
N GLY A 465 47.12 7.63 -27.51
CA GLY A 465 47.47 8.52 -28.62
C GLY A 465 47.18 9.96 -28.23
N SER A 466 46.36 10.64 -29.02
CA SER A 466 45.88 12.00 -28.70
C SER A 466 44.60 12.02 -27.87
N GLN A 467 43.99 10.87 -27.61
CA GLN A 467 42.62 10.78 -27.09
C GLN A 467 42.57 10.50 -25.58
N PRO A 468 41.75 11.25 -24.82
CA PRO A 468 41.60 11.05 -23.38
C PRO A 468 40.56 9.98 -23.04
N PHE A 469 40.89 9.11 -22.09
CA PHE A 469 40.03 8.07 -21.53
C PHE A 469 39.93 8.18 -20.01
N VAL A 470 38.83 7.70 -19.45
CA VAL A 470 38.56 7.72 -18.01
C VAL A 470 37.89 6.44 -17.56
N ALA A 471 38.42 5.85 -16.49
CA ALA A 471 37.78 4.80 -15.73
C ALA A 471 37.37 5.31 -14.35
N ARG A 472 36.18 4.94 -13.91
CA ARG A 472 35.67 5.26 -12.56
C ARG A 472 35.32 3.97 -11.83
N GLY A 473 35.66 3.93 -10.55
CA GLY A 473 35.38 2.80 -9.69
C GLY A 473 35.16 3.24 -8.25
N SER A 474 34.77 2.29 -7.43
CA SER A 474 34.59 2.52 -6.00
C SER A 474 34.74 1.23 -5.23
N ARG A 475 35.23 1.36 -3.99
CA ARG A 475 35.30 0.27 -3.02
C ARG A 475 34.88 0.74 -1.64
N VAL A 476 34.43 -0.19 -0.80
CA VAL A 476 34.15 0.07 0.61
C VAL A 476 35.48 0.09 1.35
N ALA A 477 35.89 1.27 1.83
CA ALA A 477 37.11 1.41 2.63
C ALA A 477 36.86 1.04 4.10
N GLU A 478 35.70 1.44 4.64
CA GLU A 478 35.22 1.04 5.96
C GLU A 478 33.73 0.72 5.85
N ALA A 479 33.33 -0.50 6.22
CA ALA A 479 31.97 -0.97 6.01
C ALA A 479 30.93 -0.20 6.82
N GLY A 480 31.24 0.18 8.07
CA GLY A 480 30.26 0.81 8.97
C GLY A 480 28.94 0.03 8.96
N PHE A 481 27.82 0.75 8.84
CA PHE A 481 26.48 0.15 8.73
C PHE A 481 26.27 -0.81 7.54
N LEU A 482 27.09 -0.74 6.47
CA LEU A 482 26.96 -1.66 5.33
C LEU A 482 27.29 -3.11 5.72
N ALA A 483 28.03 -3.34 6.81
CA ALA A 483 28.27 -4.69 7.33
C ALA A 483 26.97 -5.43 7.69
N VAL A 484 25.93 -4.70 8.13
CA VAL A 484 24.62 -5.29 8.48
C VAL A 484 23.56 -5.06 7.41
N TYR A 485 23.65 -3.96 6.65
CA TYR A 485 22.58 -3.49 5.76
C TYR A 485 22.97 -3.44 4.27
N GLY A 486 24.23 -3.74 3.92
CA GLY A 486 24.76 -3.60 2.55
C GLY A 486 23.99 -4.40 1.50
N LYS A 487 23.43 -5.57 1.89
CA LYS A 487 22.61 -6.40 0.99
C LYS A 487 21.32 -5.75 0.49
N TYR A 488 20.89 -4.65 1.12
CA TYR A 488 19.70 -3.89 0.75
C TYR A 488 20.02 -2.54 0.10
N VAL A 489 21.31 -2.26 -0.13
CA VAL A 489 21.78 -1.02 -0.75
C VAL A 489 22.31 -1.37 -2.13
N ALA A 490 22.02 -0.52 -3.11
CA ALA A 490 22.34 -0.76 -4.52
C ALA A 490 23.83 -0.55 -4.90
N GLU A 491 24.76 -0.52 -3.94
CA GLU A 491 26.17 -0.25 -4.24
C GLU A 491 26.90 -1.54 -4.68
N ARG A 492 27.38 -1.56 -5.92
CA ARG A 492 28.30 -2.59 -6.43
C ARG A 492 29.71 -2.03 -6.42
N GLU A 493 30.60 -2.66 -5.67
CA GLU A 493 32.01 -2.32 -5.74
C GLU A 493 32.56 -2.65 -7.12
N LYS A 494 33.32 -1.71 -7.67
CA LYS A 494 34.10 -1.89 -8.90
C LYS A 494 35.46 -1.25 -8.63
N PRO A 495 36.32 -1.90 -7.83
CA PRO A 495 37.64 -1.36 -7.54
C PRO A 495 38.45 -1.27 -8.84
N LEU A 496 39.19 -0.17 -9.00
CA LEU A 496 40.16 -0.02 -10.09
C LEU A 496 41.54 -0.52 -9.64
N PRO A 497 42.38 -1.01 -10.57
CA PRO A 497 43.80 -1.22 -10.30
C PRO A 497 44.45 0.07 -9.77
N GLN A 498 45.40 -0.07 -8.85
CA GLN A 498 46.23 1.08 -8.45
C GLN A 498 47.14 1.48 -9.60
N ALA A 499 47.32 2.78 -9.78
CA ALA A 499 48.19 3.35 -10.79
C ALA A 499 48.75 4.70 -10.32
N ALA A 500 49.83 5.13 -10.96
CA ALA A 500 50.45 6.44 -10.82
C ALA A 500 50.58 7.11 -12.20
N PRO A 501 50.63 8.45 -12.27
CA PRO A 501 50.95 9.15 -13.52
C PRO A 501 52.24 8.61 -14.14
N GLY A 502 52.19 8.32 -15.44
CA GLY A 502 53.28 7.71 -16.20
C GLY A 502 53.25 6.18 -16.29
N ASP A 503 52.43 5.50 -15.49
CA ASP A 503 52.18 4.06 -15.66
C ASP A 503 51.50 3.77 -17.01
N THR A 504 51.73 2.59 -17.57
CA THR A 504 51.16 2.17 -18.86
C THR A 504 50.30 0.91 -18.73
N PHE A 505 49.21 0.85 -19.50
CA PHE A 505 48.42 -0.35 -19.75
C PHE A 505 48.54 -0.74 -21.23
N THR A 506 48.53 -2.04 -21.53
CA THR A 506 48.41 -2.56 -22.90
C THR A 506 46.99 -2.31 -23.40
N VAL A 507 46.85 -1.76 -24.61
CA VAL A 507 45.55 -1.60 -25.26
C VAL A 507 45.21 -2.90 -25.99
N GLU A 508 44.21 -3.63 -25.51
CA GLU A 508 43.74 -4.86 -26.15
C GLU A 508 42.76 -4.53 -27.29
N ALA A 509 41.84 -3.59 -27.05
CA ALA A 509 40.87 -3.13 -28.04
C ALA A 509 40.40 -1.71 -27.75
N VAL A 510 40.18 -0.93 -28.80
CA VAL A 510 39.36 0.31 -28.75
C VAL A 510 38.09 0.05 -29.54
N ARG A 511 36.96 0.01 -28.85
CA ARG A 511 35.65 -0.37 -29.39
C ARG A 511 34.70 0.83 -29.41
N LEU A 512 33.97 0.94 -30.51
CA LEU A 512 32.91 1.91 -30.70
C LEU A 512 31.57 1.20 -30.51
N GLU A 513 30.77 1.68 -29.56
CA GLU A 513 29.44 1.15 -29.29
C GLU A 513 28.37 2.14 -29.78
N ALA A 514 27.53 1.71 -30.71
CA ALA A 514 26.31 2.42 -31.06
C ALA A 514 25.21 2.11 -30.04
N LYS A 515 24.64 3.14 -29.42
CA LYS A 515 23.58 3.05 -28.42
C LYS A 515 22.43 3.99 -28.75
N GLN A 516 21.33 3.80 -28.04
CA GLN A 516 20.17 4.70 -28.12
C GLN A 516 19.70 5.05 -26.71
N THR A 517 19.21 6.28 -26.54
CA THR A 517 18.56 6.71 -25.29
C THR A 517 17.35 5.80 -25.02
N GLN A 518 17.06 5.56 -23.74
CA GLN A 518 16.01 4.63 -23.33
C GLN A 518 14.83 5.39 -22.72
N PRO A 519 13.59 4.95 -22.92
CA PRO A 519 12.43 5.57 -22.30
C PRO A 519 12.51 5.49 -20.76
N PRO A 520 11.92 6.46 -20.03
CA PRO A 520 12.00 6.54 -18.57
C PRO A 520 11.37 5.33 -17.89
N GLY A 521 12.09 4.63 -17.01
CA GLY A 521 11.62 3.38 -16.39
C GLY A 521 10.21 3.43 -15.79
N ARG A 522 9.48 2.32 -15.87
CA ARG A 522 8.18 2.15 -15.18
C ARG A 522 8.36 2.25 -13.67
N LEU A 523 7.31 2.69 -12.98
CA LEU A 523 7.31 2.75 -11.53
C LEU A 523 7.27 1.33 -10.95
N SER A 524 8.14 1.05 -9.99
CA SER A 524 7.95 -0.09 -9.08
C SER A 524 6.89 0.24 -8.03
N GLN A 525 6.38 -0.77 -7.32
CA GLN A 525 5.47 -0.54 -6.19
C GLN A 525 6.13 0.28 -5.07
N GLY A 526 7.44 0.12 -4.83
CA GLY A 526 8.16 0.88 -3.80
C GLY A 526 8.23 2.36 -4.16
N THR A 527 8.70 2.66 -5.38
CA THR A 527 8.76 4.05 -5.88
C THR A 527 7.38 4.71 -6.02
N LEU A 528 6.33 3.94 -6.29
CA LEU A 528 4.97 4.47 -6.34
C LEU A 528 4.50 4.88 -4.94
N ILE A 529 4.79 4.09 -3.90
CA ILE A 529 4.43 4.45 -2.52
C ILE A 529 5.14 5.71 -2.06
N GLU A 530 6.44 5.83 -2.36
CA GLU A 530 7.21 7.05 -2.04
C GLU A 530 6.58 8.27 -2.72
N LYS A 531 6.27 8.16 -4.02
CA LYS A 531 5.59 9.23 -4.76
C LYS A 531 4.19 9.56 -4.19
N MET A 532 3.44 8.55 -3.75
CA MET A 532 2.14 8.75 -3.09
C MET A 532 2.30 9.50 -1.77
N GLU A 533 3.31 9.20 -0.96
CA GLU A 533 3.60 9.94 0.27
C GLU A 533 3.96 11.40 -0.01
N ASP A 534 4.90 11.63 -0.93
CA ASP A 534 5.37 12.97 -1.29
C ASP A 534 4.24 13.87 -1.81
N MET A 535 3.24 13.26 -2.48
CA MET A 535 2.09 13.96 -3.04
C MET A 535 0.87 14.01 -2.10
N GLY A 536 0.96 13.51 -0.87
CA GLY A 536 -0.17 13.49 0.07
C GLY A 536 -1.31 12.57 -0.36
N LEU A 537 -1.03 11.51 -1.13
CA LEU A 537 -2.02 10.55 -1.60
C LEU A 537 -2.16 9.35 -0.68
N GLY A 538 -3.29 9.34 0.02
CA GLY A 538 -3.59 8.35 1.04
C GLY A 538 -2.66 8.45 2.24
N THR A 539 -2.90 7.61 3.22
CA THR A 539 -2.18 7.62 4.49
C THR A 539 -1.26 6.41 4.60
N LYS A 540 -0.38 6.41 5.59
CA LYS A 540 0.43 5.24 5.99
C LYS A 540 -0.37 3.93 6.10
N ALA A 541 -1.66 4.01 6.42
CA ALA A 541 -2.56 2.87 6.51
C ALA A 541 -3.15 2.40 5.16
N THR A 542 -3.35 3.28 4.18
CA THR A 542 -4.19 2.98 3.01
C THR A 542 -3.43 2.76 1.70
N ARG A 543 -2.23 3.35 1.52
CA ARG A 543 -1.49 3.33 0.24
C ARG A 543 -1.28 1.91 -0.33
N ALA A 544 -0.86 0.97 0.51
CA ALA A 544 -0.59 -0.40 0.10
C ALA A 544 -1.85 -1.12 -0.42
N GLU A 545 -2.99 -0.90 0.23
CA GLU A 545 -4.26 -1.49 -0.21
C GLU A 545 -4.78 -0.83 -1.48
N ILE A 546 -4.59 0.48 -1.65
CA ILE A 546 -4.98 1.19 -2.87
C ILE A 546 -4.22 0.65 -4.08
N ILE A 547 -2.90 0.47 -3.97
CA ILE A 547 -2.10 -0.15 -5.04
C ILE A 547 -2.62 -1.57 -5.33
N GLN A 548 -2.87 -2.38 -4.29
CA GLN A 548 -3.40 -3.74 -4.47
C GLN A 548 -4.77 -3.73 -5.18
N ARG A 549 -5.66 -2.78 -4.85
CA ARG A 549 -6.94 -2.62 -5.53
C ARG A 549 -6.78 -2.29 -7.01
N LEU A 550 -5.75 -1.54 -7.43
CA LEU A 550 -5.50 -1.32 -8.86
C LEU A 550 -5.24 -2.64 -9.62
N TYR A 551 -4.51 -3.57 -9.00
CA TYR A 551 -4.30 -4.91 -9.55
C TYR A 551 -5.57 -5.75 -9.52
N ASP A 552 -6.28 -5.78 -8.38
CA ASP A 552 -7.49 -6.58 -8.20
C ASP A 552 -8.61 -6.15 -9.18
N ARG A 553 -8.58 -4.89 -9.62
CA ARG A 553 -9.53 -4.28 -10.57
C ARG A 553 -8.99 -4.25 -12.00
N THR A 554 -7.89 -4.94 -12.26
CA THR A 554 -7.24 -5.10 -13.57
C THR A 554 -6.93 -3.79 -14.29
N TYR A 555 -6.72 -2.70 -13.54
CA TYR A 555 -6.25 -1.43 -14.11
C TYR A 555 -4.76 -1.42 -14.35
N VAL A 556 -4.02 -2.26 -13.62
CA VAL A 556 -2.58 -2.44 -13.78
C VAL A 556 -2.19 -3.90 -13.73
N ARG A 557 -1.02 -4.21 -14.26
CA ARG A 557 -0.40 -5.54 -14.27
C ARG A 557 1.12 -5.43 -14.16
N GLY A 558 1.79 -6.56 -13.97
CA GLY A 558 3.25 -6.65 -13.94
C GLY A 558 3.92 -6.01 -12.72
N ASN A 559 5.22 -6.20 -12.61
CA ASN A 559 6.11 -5.50 -11.69
C ASN A 559 7.50 -5.41 -12.34
N PRO A 560 7.98 -4.24 -12.80
CA PRO A 560 7.42 -2.89 -12.64
C PRO A 560 5.99 -2.72 -13.17
N ILE A 561 5.26 -1.76 -12.60
CA ILE A 561 3.81 -1.59 -12.81
C ILE A 561 3.55 -1.06 -14.23
N GLU A 562 2.65 -1.73 -14.96
CA GLU A 562 2.17 -1.35 -16.29
C GLU A 562 0.65 -1.13 -16.25
N PRO A 563 0.12 -0.01 -16.77
CA PRO A 563 -1.33 0.18 -16.89
C PRO A 563 -1.90 -0.69 -18.02
N THR A 564 -3.09 -1.26 -17.81
CA THR A 564 -3.86 -1.93 -18.87
C THR A 564 -4.54 -0.91 -19.78
N ASP A 565 -5.06 -1.33 -20.94
CA ASP A 565 -5.81 -0.41 -21.81
C ASP A 565 -7.07 0.11 -21.12
N LEU A 566 -7.71 -0.71 -20.28
CA LEU A 566 -8.79 -0.26 -19.41
C LEU A 566 -8.33 0.83 -18.43
N GLY A 567 -7.17 0.66 -17.78
CA GLY A 567 -6.61 1.66 -16.87
C GLY A 567 -6.26 2.96 -17.58
N MET A 568 -5.64 2.88 -18.76
CA MET A 568 -5.33 4.03 -19.62
C MET A 568 -6.58 4.79 -20.02
N SER A 569 -7.62 4.08 -20.47
CA SER A 569 -8.86 4.71 -20.92
C SER A 569 -9.74 5.24 -19.80
N LEU A 570 -9.70 4.66 -18.59
CA LEU A 570 -10.39 5.24 -17.44
C LEU A 570 -9.84 6.65 -17.17
N ILE A 571 -8.52 6.82 -17.21
CA ILE A 571 -7.88 8.14 -17.07
C ILE A 571 -8.20 9.05 -18.26
N ALA A 572 -8.19 8.53 -19.49
CA ALA A 572 -8.56 9.31 -20.67
C ALA A 572 -10.02 9.80 -20.63
N ALA A 573 -10.94 9.02 -20.06
CA ALA A 573 -12.33 9.44 -19.87
C ALA A 573 -12.44 10.61 -18.89
N PHE A 574 -11.65 10.59 -17.80
CA PHE A 574 -11.56 11.74 -16.89
C PHE A 574 -10.89 12.94 -17.54
N ASP A 575 -9.81 12.76 -18.30
CA ASP A 575 -9.18 13.85 -19.07
C ASP A 575 -10.21 14.55 -19.97
N ALA A 576 -10.99 13.78 -20.74
CA ALA A 576 -11.98 14.32 -21.66
C ALA A 576 -13.10 15.08 -20.94
N ALA A 577 -13.62 14.52 -19.84
CA ALA A 577 -14.74 15.10 -19.12
C ALA A 577 -14.36 16.27 -18.19
N LEU A 578 -13.14 16.27 -17.64
CA LEU A 578 -12.73 17.16 -16.55
C LEU A 578 -11.63 18.17 -16.93
N ALA A 579 -11.19 18.22 -18.19
CA ALA A 579 -10.13 19.14 -18.64
C ALA A 579 -10.38 20.62 -18.25
N GLN A 580 -11.65 21.03 -18.13
CA GLN A 580 -12.06 22.39 -17.76
C GLN A 580 -12.87 22.42 -16.45
N ALA A 581 -12.80 21.36 -15.64
CA ALA A 581 -13.47 21.32 -14.35
C ALA A 581 -12.66 22.09 -13.29
N PRO A 582 -13.33 22.80 -12.36
CA PRO A 582 -12.63 23.42 -11.23
C PRO A 582 -11.99 22.38 -10.30
N VAL A 583 -12.50 21.15 -10.33
CA VAL A 583 -12.00 20.00 -9.55
C VAL A 583 -11.72 18.84 -10.50
N ASP A 584 -10.46 18.41 -10.58
CA ASP A 584 -10.06 17.17 -11.24
C ASP A 584 -9.95 16.03 -10.21
N ILE A 585 -10.89 15.10 -10.27
CA ILE A 585 -10.97 13.95 -9.35
C ILE A 585 -9.85 12.93 -9.58
N SER A 586 -9.18 13.00 -10.74
CA SER A 586 -8.02 12.19 -11.09
C SER A 586 -6.70 12.86 -10.68
N SER A 587 -6.75 14.10 -10.19
CA SER A 587 -5.58 14.85 -9.72
C SER A 587 -5.21 14.50 -8.28
N PRO A 588 -3.90 14.42 -7.98
CA PRO A 588 -3.44 14.30 -6.61
C PRO A 588 -3.89 15.45 -5.67
N ALA A 589 -4.01 16.67 -6.19
CA ALA A 589 -4.18 17.88 -5.39
C ALA A 589 -5.48 17.89 -4.57
N MET A 590 -6.60 17.49 -5.18
CA MET A 590 -7.90 17.40 -4.50
C MET A 590 -7.86 16.38 -3.34
N THR A 591 -7.20 15.25 -3.57
CA THR A 591 -7.05 14.20 -2.54
C THR A 591 -6.22 14.71 -1.38
N ALA A 592 -5.10 15.38 -1.65
CA ALA A 592 -4.23 15.95 -0.64
C ALA A 592 -4.94 17.03 0.19
N ARG A 593 -5.77 17.88 -0.43
CA ARG A 593 -6.62 18.86 0.28
C ARG A 593 -7.54 18.18 1.29
N LEU A 594 -8.31 17.17 0.85
CA LEU A 594 -9.21 16.43 1.74
C LEU A 594 -8.45 15.71 2.88
N GLU A 595 -7.26 15.16 2.62
CA GLU A 595 -6.42 14.62 3.71
C GLU A 595 -5.97 15.69 4.70
N ALA A 596 -5.59 16.88 4.23
CA ALA A 596 -5.25 18.00 5.11
C ALA A 596 -6.45 18.47 5.95
N ASP A 597 -7.66 18.49 5.37
CA ASP A 597 -8.87 18.84 6.14
C ASP A 597 -9.20 17.79 7.21
N MET A 598 -8.97 16.50 6.93
CA MET A 598 -9.08 15.44 7.93
C MET A 598 -8.00 15.53 9.03
N ASP A 599 -6.79 16.00 8.68
CA ASP A 599 -5.75 16.30 9.66
C ASP A 599 -6.21 17.42 10.60
N ARG A 600 -6.79 18.49 10.04
CA ARG A 600 -7.35 19.63 10.79
C ARG A 600 -8.56 19.27 11.66
N ILE A 601 -9.38 18.29 11.25
CA ILE A 601 -10.40 17.70 12.14
C ILE A 601 -9.74 17.04 13.35
N SER A 602 -8.66 16.27 13.13
CA SER A 602 -7.94 15.57 14.20
C SER A 602 -7.33 16.54 15.21
N GLU A 603 -6.96 17.75 14.77
CA GLU A 603 -6.40 18.82 15.58
C GLU A 603 -7.46 19.70 16.26
N GLY A 604 -8.75 19.46 15.97
CA GLY A 604 -9.87 20.24 16.50
C GLY A 604 -10.06 21.60 15.82
N GLU A 605 -9.37 21.87 14.71
CA GLU A 605 -9.44 23.15 13.97
C GLU A 605 -10.66 23.23 13.04
N LEU A 606 -11.12 22.09 12.52
CA LEU A 606 -12.29 21.98 11.65
C LEU A 606 -13.32 21.00 12.20
N GLY A 607 -14.60 21.31 11.99
CA GLY A 607 -15.70 20.38 12.29
C GLY A 607 -15.98 19.45 11.12
N ARG A 608 -16.35 18.19 11.41
CA ARG A 608 -16.73 17.17 10.42
C ARG A 608 -17.75 17.68 9.40
N GLN A 609 -18.78 18.42 9.81
CA GLN A 609 -19.84 18.89 8.91
C GLN A 609 -19.33 19.88 7.84
N ALA A 610 -18.36 20.73 8.19
CA ALA A 610 -17.78 21.66 7.23
C ALA A 610 -17.02 20.92 6.11
N VAL A 611 -16.20 19.94 6.49
CA VAL A 611 -15.43 19.13 5.54
C VAL A 611 -16.34 18.27 4.66
N LEU A 612 -17.43 17.73 5.21
CA LEU A 612 -18.43 16.99 4.42
C LEU A 612 -19.12 17.89 3.39
N ALA A 613 -19.55 19.08 3.77
CA ALA A 613 -20.20 20.02 2.87
C ALA A 613 -19.26 20.43 1.71
N GLU A 614 -18.01 20.77 2.03
CA GLU A 614 -16.99 21.10 1.03
C GLU A 614 -16.70 19.91 0.10
N SER A 615 -16.59 18.70 0.66
CA SER A 615 -16.44 17.46 -0.12
C SER A 615 -17.61 17.22 -1.07
N GLN A 616 -18.84 17.46 -0.61
CA GLN A 616 -20.05 17.31 -1.43
C GLN A 616 -20.07 18.32 -2.57
N GLU A 617 -19.74 19.58 -2.31
CA GLU A 617 -19.64 20.63 -3.33
C GLU A 617 -18.61 20.28 -4.40
N MET A 618 -17.42 19.78 -4.00
CA MET A 618 -16.41 19.31 -4.95
C MET A 618 -16.90 18.15 -5.81
N LEU A 619 -17.61 17.18 -5.20
CA LEU A 619 -18.14 16.03 -5.92
C LEU A 619 -19.27 16.41 -6.87
N GLU A 620 -20.14 17.35 -6.47
CA GLU A 620 -21.24 17.85 -7.30
C GLU A 620 -20.69 18.49 -8.57
N HIS A 621 -19.74 19.42 -8.45
CA HIS A 621 -19.11 20.06 -9.60
C HIS A 621 -18.45 19.05 -10.55
N ALA A 622 -17.75 18.04 -10.01
CA ALA A 622 -17.15 16.99 -10.83
C ALA A 622 -18.21 16.10 -11.52
N TRP A 623 -19.28 15.76 -10.80
CA TRP A 623 -20.37 14.95 -11.33
C TRP A 623 -21.13 15.65 -12.45
N GLU A 624 -21.43 16.95 -12.33
CA GLU A 624 -22.11 17.72 -13.38
C GLU A 624 -21.31 17.73 -14.70
N ARG A 625 -19.98 17.85 -14.61
CA ARG A 625 -19.10 17.76 -15.78
C ARG A 625 -19.10 16.38 -16.40
N LEU A 626 -19.04 15.34 -15.57
CA LEU A 626 -19.08 13.95 -16.02
C LEU A 626 -20.40 13.62 -16.69
N ASP A 627 -21.53 14.00 -16.09
CA ASP A 627 -22.87 13.75 -16.61
C ASP A 627 -23.08 14.44 -17.97
N GLY A 628 -22.61 15.68 -18.11
CA GLY A 628 -22.59 16.39 -19.39
C GLY A 628 -21.74 15.74 -20.49
N ALA A 629 -20.73 14.95 -20.11
CA ALA A 629 -19.81 14.25 -21.02
C ALA A 629 -20.06 12.73 -21.09
N ILE A 630 -21.26 12.27 -20.71
CA ILE A 630 -21.56 10.83 -20.55
C ILE A 630 -21.34 10.00 -21.82
N GLU A 631 -21.62 10.56 -23.01
CA GLU A 631 -21.45 9.87 -24.29
C GLU A 631 -19.97 9.70 -24.66
N ASP A 632 -19.14 10.71 -24.37
CA ASP A 632 -17.69 10.64 -24.59
C ASP A 632 -17.05 9.62 -23.64
N VAL A 633 -17.42 9.67 -22.36
CA VAL A 633 -17.00 8.70 -21.34
C VAL A 633 -17.37 7.28 -21.77
N ARG A 634 -18.61 7.07 -22.23
CA ARG A 634 -19.07 5.77 -22.72
C ARG A 634 -18.22 5.29 -23.89
N THR A 635 -18.02 6.13 -24.89
CA THR A 635 -17.27 5.79 -26.11
C THR A 635 -15.84 5.39 -25.76
N VAL A 636 -15.12 6.23 -25.02
CA VAL A 636 -13.72 5.99 -24.62
C VAL A 636 -13.54 4.67 -23.87
N ILE A 637 -14.46 4.36 -22.95
CA ILE A 637 -14.38 3.13 -22.15
C ILE A 637 -14.75 1.90 -22.99
N LEU A 638 -15.83 1.95 -23.78
CA LEU A 638 -16.25 0.80 -24.59
C LEU A 638 -15.18 0.43 -25.63
N ASP A 639 -14.54 1.41 -26.26
CA ASP A 639 -13.45 1.17 -27.21
C ASP A 639 -12.22 0.57 -26.55
N ALA A 640 -11.91 0.95 -25.31
CA ALA A 640 -10.84 0.36 -24.52
C ALA A 640 -11.10 -1.11 -24.20
N VAL A 641 -12.34 -1.42 -23.79
CA VAL A 641 -12.74 -2.78 -23.44
C VAL A 641 -12.69 -3.69 -24.66
N ARG A 642 -13.07 -3.18 -25.84
CA ARG A 642 -12.89 -3.89 -27.11
C ARG A 642 -11.41 -4.19 -27.34
N ARG A 643 -10.54 -3.17 -27.28
CA ARG A 643 -9.08 -3.34 -27.47
C ARG A 643 -8.45 -4.33 -26.48
N ASP A 644 -8.79 -4.25 -25.20
CA ASP A 644 -8.24 -5.14 -24.15
C ASP A 644 -8.72 -6.61 -24.33
N GLN A 645 -9.89 -6.81 -24.95
CA GLN A 645 -10.37 -8.14 -25.34
C GLN A 645 -9.75 -8.63 -26.64
N THR A 646 -9.31 -7.75 -27.53
CA THR A 646 -8.75 -8.11 -28.84
C THR A 646 -7.32 -8.62 -28.70
N LEU A 647 -7.12 -9.89 -29.08
CA LEU A 647 -5.83 -10.58 -29.10
C LEU A 647 -5.04 -10.32 -30.40
N GLY A 648 -5.71 -9.87 -31.46
CA GLY A 648 -5.11 -9.58 -32.75
C GLY A 648 -6.10 -9.70 -33.90
N THR A 649 -5.61 -9.71 -35.13
CA THR A 649 -6.43 -9.88 -36.33
C THR A 649 -6.40 -11.33 -36.81
N CYS A 650 -7.56 -11.85 -37.22
CA CYS A 650 -7.74 -13.17 -37.78
C CYS A 650 -7.17 -13.23 -39.18
N HIS A 651 -6.24 -14.15 -39.44
CA HIS A 651 -5.69 -14.33 -40.79
C HIS A 651 -6.72 -14.85 -41.81
N ALA A 652 -7.75 -15.58 -41.37
CA ALA A 652 -8.70 -16.20 -42.28
C ALA A 652 -9.74 -15.23 -42.86
N CYS A 653 -10.17 -14.23 -42.09
CA CYS A 653 -11.23 -13.29 -42.52
C CYS A 653 -10.91 -11.81 -42.27
N GLY A 654 -9.75 -11.49 -41.69
CA GLY A 654 -9.38 -10.12 -41.32
C GLY A 654 -10.16 -9.54 -40.14
N GLY A 655 -11.06 -10.31 -39.52
CA GLY A 655 -11.83 -9.90 -38.34
C GLY A 655 -11.04 -9.91 -37.04
N GLU A 656 -11.58 -9.36 -35.96
CA GLU A 656 -10.92 -9.34 -34.64
C GLU A 656 -10.93 -10.73 -33.99
N ILE A 657 -9.78 -11.18 -33.49
CA ILE A 657 -9.67 -12.29 -32.55
C ILE A 657 -9.80 -11.72 -31.15
N VAL A 658 -10.70 -12.26 -30.33
CA VAL A 658 -10.94 -11.80 -28.96
C VAL A 658 -10.77 -12.92 -27.94
N ALA A 659 -10.33 -12.57 -26.73
CA ALA A 659 -10.31 -13.48 -25.60
C ALA A 659 -11.72 -13.64 -25.02
N VAL A 660 -12.26 -14.85 -25.07
CA VAL A 660 -13.55 -15.22 -24.49
C VAL A 660 -13.33 -16.14 -23.29
N THR A 661 -14.12 -15.95 -22.23
CA THR A 661 -14.10 -16.84 -21.06
C THR A 661 -15.33 -17.72 -21.08
N SER A 662 -15.15 -19.03 -21.04
CA SER A 662 -16.26 -19.99 -20.96
C SER A 662 -17.04 -19.80 -19.67
N ARG A 663 -18.35 -19.58 -19.78
CA ARG A 663 -19.24 -19.45 -18.60
C ARG A 663 -19.38 -20.75 -17.80
N LYS A 664 -19.09 -21.91 -18.41
CA LYS A 664 -19.16 -23.23 -17.75
C LYS A 664 -17.85 -23.61 -17.07
N SER A 665 -16.72 -23.46 -17.76
CA SER A 665 -15.42 -23.95 -17.27
C SER A 665 -14.52 -22.86 -16.69
N GLY A 666 -14.83 -21.59 -16.90
CA GLY A 666 -13.98 -20.46 -16.50
C GLY A 666 -12.68 -20.34 -17.31
N LYS A 667 -12.43 -21.25 -18.26
CA LYS A 667 -11.22 -21.23 -19.11
C LYS A 667 -11.33 -20.14 -20.17
N ARG A 668 -10.22 -19.46 -20.44
CA ARG A 668 -10.09 -18.45 -21.50
C ARG A 668 -9.65 -19.13 -22.81
N PHE A 669 -10.26 -18.73 -23.92
CA PHE A 669 -9.91 -19.17 -25.28
C PHE A 669 -10.01 -17.99 -26.26
N ALA A 670 -9.38 -18.11 -27.41
CA ALA A 670 -9.45 -17.11 -28.49
C ALA A 670 -10.64 -17.42 -29.41
N ALA A 671 -11.42 -16.42 -29.79
CA ALA A 671 -12.54 -16.56 -30.73
C ALA A 671 -12.49 -15.46 -31.80
N CYS A 672 -12.79 -15.80 -33.05
CA CYS A 672 -12.90 -14.82 -34.13
C CYS A 672 -14.31 -14.22 -34.19
N ARG A 673 -14.45 -12.90 -34.17
CA ARG A 673 -15.75 -12.20 -34.33
C ARG A 673 -16.17 -11.97 -35.79
N GLY A 674 -15.32 -12.33 -36.74
CA GLY A 674 -15.56 -12.12 -38.18
C GLY A 674 -16.21 -13.31 -38.91
N LEU A 675 -16.42 -14.45 -38.26
CA LEU A 675 -17.05 -15.64 -38.85
C LEU A 675 -18.47 -15.85 -38.26
N PRO A 676 -19.48 -16.25 -39.06
CA PRO A 676 -20.81 -16.59 -38.56
C PRO A 676 -20.77 -17.73 -37.54
N ASP A 677 -21.72 -17.74 -36.59
CA ASP A 677 -21.76 -18.63 -35.42
C ASP A 677 -21.59 -20.14 -35.73
N GLU A 678 -21.94 -20.58 -36.93
CA GLU A 678 -21.85 -22.00 -37.35
C GLU A 678 -20.42 -22.48 -37.67
N GLN A 679 -19.43 -21.57 -37.79
CA GLN A 679 -18.01 -21.91 -37.98
C GLN A 679 -17.12 -21.52 -36.78
N ALA A 680 -17.65 -20.79 -35.80
CA ALA A 680 -16.89 -20.30 -34.64
C ALA A 680 -16.67 -21.36 -33.55
N ALA A 681 -17.42 -22.47 -33.58
CA ALA A 681 -17.39 -23.55 -32.59
C ALA A 681 -16.50 -24.72 -33.03
N GLY A 682 -15.23 -24.46 -33.28
CA GLY A 682 -14.20 -25.49 -33.24
C GLY A 682 -13.46 -25.38 -31.91
N GLU A 683 -13.60 -26.36 -31.02
CA GLU A 683 -12.56 -26.61 -30.00
C GLU A 683 -11.31 -27.10 -30.75
N THR A 684 -10.60 -26.20 -31.43
CA THR A 684 -9.28 -26.51 -31.97
C THR A 684 -8.28 -26.32 -30.84
N GLU A 685 -7.61 -27.41 -30.46
CA GLU A 685 -6.38 -27.36 -29.67
C GLU A 685 -5.42 -26.39 -30.37
N ALA A 686 -5.18 -25.22 -29.75
CA ALA A 686 -4.14 -24.18 -29.90
C ALA A 686 -3.23 -24.05 -31.15
N GLY A 687 -3.47 -24.75 -32.26
CA GLY A 687 -2.51 -24.94 -33.36
C GLY A 687 -2.80 -24.17 -34.64
N ASP A 688 -4.06 -23.94 -35.01
CA ASP A 688 -4.39 -23.51 -36.40
C ASP A 688 -5.03 -22.12 -36.55
N ALA A 689 -5.30 -21.40 -35.47
CA ALA A 689 -5.58 -19.96 -35.57
C ALA A 689 -4.27 -19.18 -35.39
N ALA A 690 -3.43 -19.15 -36.43
CA ALA A 690 -2.30 -18.22 -36.47
C ALA A 690 -2.84 -16.80 -36.18
N VAL A 691 -2.02 -15.95 -35.55
CA VAL A 691 -2.32 -14.53 -35.24
C VAL A 691 -1.47 -13.66 -36.16
N ALA A 692 -2.05 -12.65 -36.82
CA ALA A 692 -1.29 -11.79 -37.73
C ALA A 692 -0.53 -10.77 -36.90
N THR A 693 0.74 -11.02 -36.61
CA THR A 693 1.59 -10.04 -35.95
C THR A 693 2.05 -9.00 -36.97
N GLY A 694 1.26 -7.94 -37.13
CA GLY A 694 1.72 -6.71 -37.77
C GLY A 694 2.71 -5.97 -36.86
N ALA A 695 3.99 -6.01 -37.23
CA ALA A 695 5.09 -5.12 -36.81
C ALA A 695 5.34 -4.89 -35.30
N THR A 696 6.23 -5.75 -34.76
CA THR A 696 7.37 -5.49 -33.85
C THR A 696 7.16 -4.76 -32.51
N SER A 697 7.07 -5.56 -31.45
CA SER A 697 7.87 -5.34 -30.23
C SER A 697 8.43 -6.68 -29.74
N PRO A 698 9.69 -6.73 -29.23
CA PRO A 698 10.41 -7.99 -28.97
C PRO A 698 9.75 -8.87 -27.89
N ASP A 699 8.89 -8.29 -27.05
CA ASP A 699 8.33 -8.95 -25.86
C ASP A 699 7.10 -9.82 -26.15
N GLY A 700 6.51 -9.75 -27.34
CA GLY A 700 5.34 -10.57 -27.71
C GLY A 700 5.67 -12.04 -27.97
N ALA A 701 6.91 -12.35 -28.38
CA ALA A 701 7.32 -13.72 -28.71
C ALA A 701 7.52 -14.60 -27.46
N ALA A 702 7.87 -14.02 -26.31
CA ALA A 702 8.15 -14.76 -25.08
C ALA A 702 6.89 -15.34 -24.42
N ALA A 703 5.73 -14.68 -24.58
CA ALA A 703 4.47 -15.13 -23.99
C ALA A 703 3.82 -16.29 -24.78
N ALA A 704 4.04 -16.36 -26.09
CA ALA A 704 3.53 -17.46 -26.93
C ALA A 704 4.33 -18.77 -26.72
N ALA A 705 5.65 -18.67 -26.48
CA ALA A 705 6.51 -19.84 -26.32
C ALA A 705 6.26 -20.65 -25.02
N GLN A 706 5.75 -20.02 -23.96
CA GLN A 706 5.44 -20.73 -22.69
C GLN A 706 4.12 -21.51 -22.69
N ALA A 707 3.23 -21.26 -23.66
CA ALA A 707 1.95 -21.96 -23.76
C ALA A 707 2.01 -23.26 -24.58
N ALA A 708 3.08 -23.47 -25.38
CA ALA A 708 3.21 -24.62 -26.29
C ALA A 708 4.15 -25.74 -25.78
N GLY A 709 4.87 -25.53 -24.68
CA GLY A 709 5.92 -26.46 -24.20
C GLY A 709 5.46 -27.48 -23.14
N GLY A 710 4.29 -28.11 -23.33
CA GLY A 710 3.67 -28.95 -22.31
C GLY A 710 3.07 -30.25 -22.83
N SER A 711 3.79 -30.99 -23.67
CA SER A 711 3.46 -32.39 -23.97
C SER A 711 4.63 -33.10 -24.68
N SER A 712 5.58 -33.59 -23.88
CA SER A 712 6.32 -34.85 -24.08
C SER A 712 7.13 -35.16 -22.84
#